data_AF-A0A5D3WJ94-F1
#
_entry.id   AF-A0A5D3WJ94-F1
#
_cell.length_a   1.000
_cell.length_b   1.000
_cell.length_c   1.000
_cell.angle_alpha   90.00
_cell.angle_beta   90.00
_cell.angle_gamma   90.00
#
_symmetry.space_group_name_H-M   'P 1'
#
loop_
_entity.id
_entity.type
_entity.pdbx_description
1 polymer ?
#
loop_
_entity_poly.entity_id
_entity_poly.type
_entity_poly.pdbx_seq_one_letter_code
_entity_poly.pdbx_strand_id
1 'polypeptide(L)'
;MSRKLIVLFVATLLVAPLWGCGSNRDSSGSATTATSDEAIVRATAYVGSDRCGGCHATKHDGWLATAHTKKLRDGSLEVNYINDVDNSGRADFFDAVPLDLSTTANFAKFGAKAPILGSDQGGPYVEIDGTKYYIRYTLGGSPNINATDGDTNSDGLILNDEAQWKQRYIVQIGKSHYILPIQYNAQTGEYVTYDESKWYADDGAGGYVVTPPDKNDSYESRCAGCHVTGLTVALDGDEWTMSFVDSTVACEACHGPGGRHATSPTKDNIVNPATMTTDQDLNGDGVVDQIDNLYVRNYVCYQCHSRGSGKYTAGGTTLAYPSRAGANGEALMYLPGLDWKDYYDVTDDASKYWGGAPGTADFVASKSHHQQQQDFDYGPHAADKSYDHECFVCHDMHDASNKSMVVTELVEDGITVPIDTSNQTNPNDSSKLCLTCHAGFGDFAALTVAQVRNDPTAVTNAVIDHANEMAVMGHSDANCTDCHMPKTAKSAINVTDSAGNVISGDIAGHSLRIVWPSQSVQYPGLPNSCSNCHNADTIATGSNPVPGTDQILAWAKSGHGDETSDAWKHYDWDEGDVTTTPGSRQACQRCHTATGAMNYLSDPANYDPAENEFFLGLGKNQVLYCYGCHDGNDTNVHTPGAIVADYKDATGSSVVFPDLGNSNVCVACHAGRSNGQYIKDNFTTLSQQNFGSANSHYLAAAGILYKTIGYEYAGADYANVGFEHDEIGITAPNTGTGGPCAGCHMYDTGAGANHRFTPFAIDANGDPIDDTPAAVCTACHNGVDEEAWTQATFAAQADGYAAAIAALTAELEKKGIYYNAAAYPYFYNTSDPASQTFANAYASWPDADTLGAAFNLNLLNREPGAFAHNHLYAQRLIFDSIDFLDNGVLDGTIDLSAYPVAAEWYQEDGGNTADDNAVIRP
;
A
#
# COMPACT_ATOMS: atom_id res chain seq x y z
N MET A 1 -50.26 46.78 12.82
CA MET A 1 -50.67 46.07 14.05
C MET A 1 -51.12 44.66 13.66
N SER A 2 -50.81 43.65 14.50
CA SER A 2 -50.96 42.20 14.28
C SER A 2 -49.76 41.59 13.53
N ARG A 3 -48.70 41.07 14.17
CA ARG A 3 -48.56 39.85 15.02
C ARG A 3 -49.11 38.57 14.36
N LYS A 4 -48.23 37.82 13.68
CA LYS A 4 -48.32 36.35 13.58
C LYS A 4 -46.96 35.75 13.94
N LEU A 5 -47.01 34.81 14.87
CA LEU A 5 -45.90 34.05 15.44
C LEU A 5 -45.18 33.24 14.35
N ILE A 6 -43.85 33.28 14.37
CA ILE A 6 -42.99 32.24 13.81
C ILE A 6 -42.71 31.27 14.96
N VAL A 7 -43.09 30.01 14.77
CA VAL A 7 -42.72 28.90 15.66
C VAL A 7 -41.31 28.50 15.26
N LEU A 8 -40.34 28.77 16.14
CA LEU A 8 -38.98 28.23 16.04
C LEU A 8 -39.03 26.76 16.46
N PHE A 9 -38.80 25.84 15.53
CA PHE A 9 -38.41 24.47 15.87
C PHE A 9 -36.95 24.54 16.35
N VAL A 10 -36.75 24.41 17.65
CA VAL A 10 -35.42 24.13 18.21
C VAL A 10 -35.14 22.67 17.88
N ALA A 11 -34.32 22.43 16.86
CA ALA A 11 -33.66 21.15 16.67
C ALA A 11 -32.67 21.01 17.82
N THR A 12 -33.07 20.30 18.88
CA THR A 12 -32.12 19.69 19.81
C THR A 12 -31.25 18.74 18.99
N LEU A 13 -29.99 19.15 18.74
CA LEU A 13 -28.93 18.20 18.45
C LEU A 13 -28.91 17.19 19.60
N LEU A 14 -29.44 15.98 19.33
CA LEU A 14 -29.05 14.80 20.08
C LEU A 14 -27.59 14.55 19.69
N VAL A 15 -26.67 15.04 20.52
CA VAL A 15 -25.31 14.51 20.57
C VAL A 15 -25.48 13.06 21.01
N ALA A 16 -25.47 12.13 20.05
CA ALA A 16 -25.28 10.73 20.38
C ALA A 16 -23.91 10.63 21.06
N PRO A 17 -23.82 10.17 22.31
CA PRO A 17 -22.53 9.89 22.91
C PRO A 17 -21.88 8.79 22.06
N LEU A 18 -20.74 9.07 21.44
CA LEU A 18 -19.86 8.03 20.90
C LEU A 18 -19.52 7.12 22.07
N TRP A 19 -20.11 5.93 22.10
CA TRP A 19 -19.74 4.89 23.05
C TRP A 19 -18.50 4.21 22.45
N GLY A 20 -17.44 4.14 23.24
CA GLY A 20 -16.20 3.49 22.82
C GLY A 20 -16.30 1.98 22.99
N CYS A 21 -15.70 1.25 22.06
CA CYS A 21 -15.56 -0.20 22.12
C CYS A 21 -14.74 -0.59 23.36
N GLY A 22 -15.41 -1.17 24.35
CA GLY A 22 -14.81 -1.55 25.62
C GLY A 22 -14.45 -3.05 25.62
N SER A 23 -13.26 -3.40 26.09
CA SER A 23 -13.06 -4.78 26.58
C SER A 23 -13.63 -4.87 28.00
N ASN A 24 -13.92 -6.08 28.52
CA ASN A 24 -14.36 -6.28 29.92
C ASN A 24 -13.32 -5.86 31.01
N ARG A 25 -12.34 -5.03 30.63
CA ARG A 25 -11.22 -4.54 31.44
C ARG A 25 -11.33 -3.06 31.78
N ASP A 26 -12.42 -2.40 31.39
CA ASP A 26 -12.79 -1.08 31.90
C ASP A 26 -13.05 -1.17 33.40
N SER A 27 -11.97 -1.07 34.17
CA SER A 27 -12.07 -0.98 35.60
C SER A 27 -12.69 0.38 35.90
N SER A 28 -13.79 0.39 36.64
CA SER A 28 -14.43 1.59 37.21
C SER A 28 -13.56 2.30 38.27
N GLY A 29 -12.24 2.22 38.12
CA GLY A 29 -11.24 2.75 39.03
C GLY A 29 -10.87 4.20 38.73
N SER A 30 -10.46 4.91 39.79
CA SER A 30 -9.78 6.21 39.67
C SER A 30 -8.56 6.05 38.76
N ALA A 31 -8.39 7.00 37.83
CA ALA A 31 -7.21 7.09 36.97
C ALA A 31 -5.94 7.16 37.83
N THR A 32 -4.90 6.43 37.41
CA THR A 32 -3.55 6.61 37.92
C THR A 32 -2.88 7.69 37.07
N THR A 33 -2.69 8.88 37.64
CA THR A 33 -1.80 9.89 37.06
C THR A 33 -0.38 9.34 37.07
N ALA A 34 0.28 9.33 35.92
CA ALA A 34 1.73 9.15 35.85
C ALA A 34 2.40 10.35 36.56
N THR A 35 2.60 10.27 37.88
CA THR A 35 3.22 11.37 38.63
C THR A 35 4.72 11.42 38.34
N SER A 36 5.16 12.54 37.79
CA SER A 36 6.47 12.85 37.19
C SER A 36 7.67 12.98 38.15
N ASP A 37 7.75 12.18 39.22
CA ASP A 37 9.01 12.03 39.97
C ASP A 37 9.66 10.68 39.64
N GLU A 38 10.35 10.66 38.50
CA GLU A 38 11.11 9.53 37.99
C GLU A 38 12.04 8.92 39.07
N ALA A 39 12.57 9.74 39.98
CA ALA A 39 13.39 9.28 41.09
C ALA A 39 12.61 8.42 42.10
N ILE A 40 11.33 8.72 42.33
CA ILE A 40 10.46 7.95 43.25
C ILE A 40 10.08 6.61 42.63
N VAL A 41 9.72 6.59 41.33
CA VAL A 41 9.35 5.35 40.63
C VAL A 41 10.56 4.44 40.47
N ARG A 42 11.75 4.99 40.24
CA ARG A 42 12.99 4.20 40.16
C ARG A 42 13.53 3.75 41.52
N ALA A 43 13.14 4.41 42.62
CA ALA A 43 13.52 4.01 43.97
C ALA A 43 12.80 2.73 44.45
N THR A 44 11.79 2.23 43.72
CA THR A 44 11.12 0.97 44.03
C THR A 44 11.82 -0.21 43.36
N ALA A 45 12.00 -1.29 44.10
CA ALA A 45 12.63 -2.51 43.58
C ALA A 45 11.68 -3.27 42.65
N TYR A 46 12.23 -3.83 41.58
CA TYR A 46 11.61 -4.95 40.87
C TYR A 46 11.57 -6.18 41.80
N VAL A 47 10.44 -6.87 41.85
CA VAL A 47 10.22 -8.02 42.74
C VAL A 47 10.01 -9.35 42.01
N GLY A 48 9.89 -9.30 40.69
CA GLY A 48 9.72 -10.46 39.82
C GLY A 48 8.29 -11.00 39.75
N SER A 49 7.97 -11.70 38.65
CA SER A 49 6.62 -12.19 38.35
C SER A 49 6.05 -13.15 39.39
N ASP A 50 6.89 -14.02 39.97
CA ASP A 50 6.48 -15.01 40.98
C ASP A 50 5.85 -14.34 42.21
N ARG A 51 6.31 -13.14 42.56
CA ARG A 51 5.75 -12.38 43.68
C ARG A 51 4.30 -11.96 43.41
N CYS A 52 3.98 -11.65 42.16
CA CYS A 52 2.65 -11.23 41.72
C CYS A 52 1.65 -12.40 41.76
N GLY A 53 2.09 -13.61 41.40
CA GLY A 53 1.24 -14.82 41.36
C GLY A 53 0.57 -15.16 42.70
N GLY A 54 1.19 -14.78 43.83
CA GLY A 54 0.60 -14.97 45.16
C GLY A 54 -0.69 -14.18 45.43
N CYS A 55 -0.92 -13.07 44.72
CA CYS A 55 -2.13 -12.25 44.84
C CYS A 55 -2.97 -12.23 43.56
N HIS A 56 -2.34 -12.44 42.39
CA HIS A 56 -2.94 -12.35 41.06
C HIS A 56 -2.84 -13.68 40.29
N ALA A 57 -3.11 -14.80 40.95
CA ALA A 57 -2.92 -16.15 40.41
C ALA A 57 -3.49 -16.33 38.99
N THR A 58 -4.75 -15.93 38.74
CA THR A 58 -5.38 -16.08 37.42
C THR A 58 -4.64 -15.33 36.31
N LYS A 59 -4.23 -14.08 36.56
CA LYS A 59 -3.51 -13.27 35.56
C LYS A 59 -2.08 -13.77 35.36
N HIS A 60 -1.46 -14.27 36.42
CA HIS A 60 -0.13 -14.87 36.37
C HIS A 60 -0.13 -16.18 35.56
N ASP A 61 -1.09 -17.07 35.83
CA ASP A 61 -1.20 -18.36 35.15
C ASP A 61 -1.51 -18.20 33.66
N GLY A 62 -2.40 -17.27 33.31
CA GLY A 62 -2.67 -16.94 31.91
C GLY A 62 -1.45 -16.29 31.22
N TRP A 63 -0.77 -15.36 31.87
CA TRP A 63 0.49 -14.77 31.36
C TRP A 63 1.56 -15.83 31.10
N LEU A 64 1.76 -16.82 31.99
CA LEU A 64 2.74 -17.90 31.83
C LEU A 64 2.56 -18.72 30.54
N ALA A 65 1.33 -18.79 30.03
CA ALA A 65 1.00 -19.48 28.80
C ALA A 65 1.31 -18.64 27.54
N THR A 66 1.50 -17.33 27.68
CA THR A 66 1.75 -16.42 26.56
C THR A 66 3.19 -16.50 26.02
N ALA A 67 3.36 -16.05 24.78
CA ALA A 67 4.65 -15.91 24.11
C ALA A 67 5.62 -14.93 24.79
N HIS A 68 5.13 -13.98 25.60
CA HIS A 68 5.97 -13.02 26.33
C HIS A 68 6.94 -13.72 27.31
N THR A 69 6.59 -14.91 27.78
CA THR A 69 7.43 -15.72 28.66
C THR A 69 8.48 -16.57 27.93
N LYS A 70 8.45 -16.58 26.59
CA LYS A 70 9.23 -17.52 25.77
C LYS A 70 10.37 -16.84 24.99
N LYS A 71 10.62 -15.54 25.23
CA LYS A 71 11.66 -14.79 24.52
C LYS A 71 13.07 -15.20 24.95
N LEU A 72 13.46 -15.10 26.22
CA LEU A 72 14.78 -15.55 26.69
C LEU A 72 14.62 -16.65 27.74
N ARG A 73 15.21 -17.82 27.49
CA ARG A 73 15.04 -19.00 28.36
C ARG A 73 16.38 -19.67 28.66
N ASP A 74 16.44 -20.41 29.77
CA ASP A 74 17.64 -21.13 30.19
C ASP A 74 18.08 -22.14 29.13
N GLY A 75 19.28 -21.95 28.57
CA GLY A 75 19.84 -22.79 27.52
C GLY A 75 20.25 -24.18 28.01
N SER A 76 20.33 -24.43 29.32
CA SER A 76 20.71 -25.74 29.85
C SER A 76 19.58 -26.78 29.85
N LEU A 77 18.33 -26.35 29.61
CA LEU A 77 17.14 -27.19 29.73
C LEU A 77 16.59 -27.57 28.35
N GLU A 78 16.50 -28.86 28.05
CA GLU A 78 16.00 -29.41 26.77
C GLU A 78 14.58 -28.91 26.42
N VAL A 79 13.71 -28.73 27.42
CA VAL A 79 12.34 -28.18 27.24
C VAL A 79 12.31 -26.76 26.64
N ASN A 80 13.44 -26.06 26.65
CA ASN A 80 13.57 -24.73 26.05
C ASN A 80 14.02 -24.74 24.58
N TYR A 81 14.12 -25.92 23.97
CA TYR A 81 14.48 -26.13 22.57
C TYR A 81 13.25 -26.60 21.80
N ILE A 82 13.07 -26.10 20.59
CA ILE A 82 11.93 -26.47 19.71
C ILE A 82 12.36 -27.22 18.46
N ASN A 83 13.67 -27.45 18.31
CA ASN A 83 14.27 -28.00 17.11
C ASN A 83 14.37 -29.53 17.20
N ASP A 84 13.80 -30.24 16.24
CA ASP A 84 13.85 -31.70 16.11
C ASP A 84 13.76 -32.04 14.61
N VAL A 85 14.86 -31.80 13.88
CA VAL A 85 14.92 -31.96 12.42
C VAL A 85 14.83 -33.44 12.03
N ASP A 86 15.40 -34.32 12.83
CA ASP A 86 15.44 -35.75 12.56
C ASP A 86 14.20 -36.51 13.08
N ASN A 87 13.29 -35.81 13.76
CA ASN A 87 12.09 -36.36 14.41
C ASN A 87 12.42 -37.50 15.39
N SER A 88 13.54 -37.39 16.11
CA SER A 88 13.95 -38.35 17.14
C SER A 88 13.04 -38.30 18.38
N GLY A 89 12.23 -37.25 18.51
CA GLY A 89 11.45 -36.94 19.70
C GLY A 89 12.28 -36.27 20.81
N ARG A 90 13.48 -35.82 20.47
CA ARG A 90 14.38 -35.05 21.32
C ARG A 90 14.88 -33.84 20.56
N ALA A 91 15.31 -32.82 21.29
CA ALA A 91 15.86 -31.66 20.61
C ALA A 91 17.24 -31.97 20.01
N ASP A 92 17.55 -31.47 18.81
CA ASP A 92 18.76 -31.88 18.05
C ASP A 92 20.08 -31.73 18.84
N PHE A 93 20.15 -30.78 19.77
CA PHE A 93 21.33 -30.58 20.65
C PHE A 93 21.56 -31.75 21.62
N PHE A 94 20.51 -32.50 21.93
CA PHE A 94 20.50 -33.51 22.96
C PHE A 94 20.53 -34.93 22.40
N ASP A 95 20.63 -35.08 21.09
CA ASP A 95 20.76 -36.37 20.45
C ASP A 95 22.04 -37.11 20.80
N ALA A 96 21.99 -38.43 20.63
CA ALA A 96 23.13 -39.29 20.89
C ALA A 96 24.29 -39.06 19.92
N VAL A 97 24.00 -38.54 18.73
CA VAL A 97 24.97 -38.21 17.69
C VAL A 97 24.87 -36.71 17.42
N PRO A 98 25.98 -35.94 17.54
CA PRO A 98 25.98 -34.53 17.19
C PRO A 98 25.54 -34.30 15.73
N LEU A 99 24.68 -33.32 15.51
CA LEU A 99 24.16 -32.95 14.19
C LEU A 99 25.16 -32.05 13.47
N ASP A 100 25.73 -32.56 12.37
CA ASP A 100 26.68 -31.82 11.52
C ASP A 100 25.96 -31.10 10.38
N LEU A 101 25.92 -29.76 10.44
CA LEU A 101 25.24 -28.95 9.43
C LEU A 101 26.02 -28.81 8.12
N SER A 102 27.27 -29.28 8.02
CA SER A 102 28.08 -29.17 6.79
C SER A 102 27.44 -29.84 5.56
N THR A 103 26.51 -30.76 5.79
CA THR A 103 25.77 -31.45 4.73
C THR A 103 24.46 -30.76 4.34
N THR A 104 24.03 -29.76 5.10
CA THR A 104 22.81 -28.99 4.83
C THR A 104 23.07 -27.89 3.81
N ALA A 105 22.09 -27.61 2.94
CA ALA A 105 22.25 -26.63 1.86
C ALA A 105 22.68 -25.24 2.36
N ASN A 106 22.12 -24.79 3.50
CA ASN A 106 22.37 -23.47 4.07
C ASN A 106 23.79 -23.31 4.64
N PHE A 107 24.45 -24.41 5.04
CA PHE A 107 25.75 -24.36 5.71
C PHE A 107 26.89 -25.07 4.95
N ALA A 108 26.58 -25.78 3.85
CA ALA A 108 27.58 -26.49 3.05
C ALA A 108 28.75 -25.59 2.58
N LYS A 109 28.47 -24.29 2.34
CA LYS A 109 29.48 -23.29 1.98
C LYS A 109 30.60 -23.12 3.01
N PHE A 110 30.37 -23.45 4.28
CA PHE A 110 31.38 -23.36 5.34
C PHE A 110 32.25 -24.62 5.43
N GLY A 111 31.89 -25.70 4.74
CA GLY A 111 32.61 -26.97 4.76
C GLY A 111 32.86 -27.47 6.19
N ALA A 112 34.12 -27.79 6.51
CA ALA A 112 34.51 -28.25 7.84
C ALA A 112 34.35 -27.21 8.96
N LYS A 113 34.04 -25.95 8.64
CA LYS A 113 33.75 -24.87 9.61
C LYS A 113 32.26 -24.64 9.80
N ALA A 114 31.42 -25.47 9.18
CA ALA A 114 29.99 -25.45 9.43
C ALA A 114 29.72 -25.81 10.91
N PRO A 115 28.61 -25.32 11.49
CA PRO A 115 28.25 -25.61 12.86
C PRO A 115 27.93 -27.09 13.08
N ILE A 116 28.38 -27.64 14.22
CA ILE A 116 28.00 -28.97 14.72
C ILE A 116 27.27 -28.78 16.05
N LEU A 117 26.04 -29.29 16.16
CA LEU A 117 25.18 -29.15 17.33
C LEU A 117 25.30 -30.40 18.19
N GLY A 118 25.44 -30.25 19.50
CA GLY A 118 25.48 -31.39 20.41
C GLY A 118 25.43 -30.98 21.88
N SER A 119 25.61 -31.95 22.76
CA SER A 119 25.66 -31.72 24.21
C SER A 119 26.68 -32.62 24.88
N ASP A 120 27.29 -32.12 25.96
CA ASP A 120 28.17 -32.89 26.82
C ASP A 120 28.05 -32.44 28.29
N GLN A 121 29.02 -32.79 29.14
CA GLN A 121 29.02 -32.42 30.56
C GLN A 121 28.99 -30.89 30.80
N GLY A 122 29.45 -30.09 29.83
CA GLY A 122 29.37 -28.62 29.88
C GLY A 122 28.00 -28.06 29.49
N GLY A 123 27.09 -28.90 28.99
CA GLY A 123 25.78 -28.51 28.48
C GLY A 123 25.67 -28.60 26.95
N PRO A 124 24.56 -28.13 26.37
CA PRO A 124 24.40 -28.03 24.93
C PRO A 124 25.35 -26.99 24.33
N TYR A 125 25.89 -27.28 23.15
CA TYR A 125 26.90 -26.47 22.48
C TYR A 125 26.70 -26.44 20.97
N VAL A 126 27.30 -25.43 20.35
CA VAL A 126 27.62 -25.41 18.93
C VAL A 126 29.13 -25.42 18.77
N GLU A 127 29.65 -26.38 18.02
CA GLU A 127 31.07 -26.44 17.66
C GLU A 127 31.29 -25.78 16.29
N ILE A 128 32.21 -24.82 16.23
CA ILE A 128 32.60 -24.13 15.00
C ILE A 128 34.14 -24.11 14.95
N ASP A 129 34.70 -24.64 13.87
CA ASP A 129 36.16 -24.73 13.65
C ASP A 129 36.90 -25.37 14.86
N GLY A 130 36.32 -26.45 15.39
CA GLY A 130 36.84 -27.19 16.55
C GLY A 130 36.66 -26.52 17.91
N THR A 131 36.04 -25.34 17.96
CA THR A 131 35.75 -24.61 19.22
C THR A 131 34.30 -24.81 19.63
N LYS A 132 34.07 -25.32 20.84
CA LYS A 132 32.73 -25.47 21.43
C LYS A 132 32.27 -24.21 22.12
N TYR A 133 31.11 -23.69 21.70
CA TYR A 133 30.42 -22.57 22.33
C TYR A 133 29.18 -23.10 23.07
N TYR A 134 29.23 -23.07 24.40
CA TYR A 134 28.15 -23.58 25.24
C TYR A 134 26.98 -22.59 25.30
N ILE A 135 25.78 -23.10 25.07
CA ILE A 135 24.57 -22.30 25.01
C ILE A 135 24.17 -21.88 26.42
N ARG A 136 24.11 -20.57 26.61
CA ARG A 136 23.67 -19.94 27.86
C ARG A 136 22.16 -19.71 27.87
N TYR A 137 21.61 -19.23 26.75
CA TYR A 137 20.18 -18.96 26.61
C TYR A 137 19.67 -19.37 25.24
N THR A 138 18.40 -19.79 25.18
CA THR A 138 17.65 -19.84 23.93
C THR A 138 16.85 -18.55 23.76
N LEU A 139 16.75 -18.08 22.52
CA LEU A 139 16.03 -16.87 22.14
C LEU A 139 14.88 -17.25 21.20
N GLY A 140 13.64 -17.09 21.67
CA GLY A 140 12.44 -17.53 20.98
C GLY A 140 12.19 -19.03 21.11
N GLY A 141 11.27 -19.53 20.29
CA GLY A 141 10.69 -20.86 20.38
C GLY A 141 9.57 -20.90 21.42
N SER A 142 8.36 -21.29 21.03
CA SER A 142 7.30 -21.66 21.98
C SER A 142 6.99 -23.14 21.79
N PRO A 143 7.02 -23.97 22.85
CA PRO A 143 6.68 -25.39 22.77
C PRO A 143 5.16 -25.64 22.66
N ASN A 144 4.33 -24.60 22.65
CA ASN A 144 2.88 -24.73 22.48
C ASN A 144 2.53 -24.97 21.01
N ILE A 145 2.83 -26.16 20.51
CA ILE A 145 1.98 -26.85 19.53
C ILE A 145 2.30 -28.33 19.52
N ASN A 146 1.28 -29.13 19.80
CA ASN A 146 1.22 -30.51 19.33
C ASN A 146 1.40 -30.48 17.80
N ALA A 147 2.58 -30.85 17.30
CA ALA A 147 2.81 -31.10 15.87
C ALA A 147 2.00 -32.30 15.31
N THR A 148 1.02 -32.81 16.07
CA THR A 148 0.20 -33.98 15.73
C THR A 148 -1.19 -33.65 15.17
N ASP A 149 -1.65 -32.39 15.19
CA ASP A 149 -2.88 -32.02 14.46
C ASP A 149 -2.53 -31.52 13.06
N GLY A 150 -2.33 -32.48 12.15
CA GLY A 150 -2.93 -32.53 10.80
C GLY A 150 -2.88 -31.37 9.81
N ASP A 151 -2.42 -30.15 10.13
CA ASP A 151 -2.41 -29.00 9.23
C ASP A 151 -1.15 -28.98 8.36
N THR A 152 -0.90 -30.07 7.63
CA THR A 152 -0.06 -30.01 6.43
C THR A 152 -0.95 -29.67 5.25
N ASN A 153 -0.60 -28.64 4.48
CA ASN A 153 -1.24 -28.47 3.18
C ASN A 153 -0.89 -29.63 2.23
N SER A 154 -1.50 -29.64 1.05
CA SER A 154 -1.28 -30.65 0.01
C SER A 154 0.18 -30.81 -0.42
N ASP A 155 1.04 -29.85 -0.10
CA ASP A 155 2.46 -29.84 -0.45
C ASP A 155 3.37 -30.31 0.70
N GLY A 156 2.78 -30.77 1.82
CA GLY A 156 3.52 -31.27 2.98
C GLY A 156 4.13 -30.17 3.86
N LEU A 157 3.78 -28.90 3.62
CA LEU A 157 4.15 -27.80 4.49
C LEU A 157 3.20 -27.78 5.68
N ILE A 158 3.75 -27.81 6.90
CA ILE A 158 2.97 -27.57 8.12
C ILE A 158 2.52 -26.10 8.09
N LEU A 159 1.25 -25.86 7.76
CA LEU A 159 0.59 -24.56 7.85
C LEU A 159 0.00 -24.39 9.24
N ASN A 160 0.81 -24.53 10.29
CA ASN A 160 0.39 -24.05 11.58
C ASN A 160 0.74 -22.56 11.67
N ASP A 161 -0.28 -21.70 11.71
CA ASP A 161 -0.09 -20.28 12.08
C ASP A 161 0.49 -20.10 13.51
N GLU A 162 0.70 -21.21 14.23
CA GLU A 162 1.31 -21.31 15.55
C GLU A 162 2.81 -21.64 15.53
N ALA A 163 3.44 -21.97 14.39
CA ALA A 163 4.90 -22.09 14.25
C ALA A 163 5.62 -20.72 14.16
N GLN A 164 5.17 -19.74 14.95
CA GLN A 164 5.64 -18.34 14.91
C GLN A 164 7.10 -18.10 15.37
N TRP A 165 7.94 -19.13 15.44
CA TRP A 165 9.19 -19.03 16.16
C TRP A 165 10.37 -19.58 15.38
N LYS A 166 11.12 -18.64 14.81
CA LYS A 166 12.56 -18.79 14.73
C LYS A 166 13.14 -18.93 16.14
N GLN A 167 14.06 -19.88 16.34
CA GLN A 167 14.82 -20.01 17.56
C GLN A 167 16.30 -19.74 17.29
N ARG A 168 16.93 -18.98 18.18
CA ARG A 168 18.37 -18.68 18.14
C ARG A 168 19.01 -19.02 19.46
N TYR A 169 20.33 -19.11 19.47
CA TYR A 169 21.09 -19.61 20.61
C TYR A 169 22.15 -18.60 21.00
N ILE A 170 22.23 -18.29 22.29
CA ILE A 170 23.09 -17.26 22.85
C ILE A 170 24.19 -17.92 23.66
N VAL A 171 25.42 -17.50 23.44
CA VAL A 171 26.62 -17.98 24.14
C VAL A 171 27.28 -16.83 24.87
N GLN A 172 28.05 -17.14 25.90
CA GLN A 172 28.85 -16.15 26.62
C GLN A 172 30.30 -16.23 26.14
N ILE A 173 30.86 -15.10 25.69
CA ILE A 173 32.28 -14.96 25.32
C ILE A 173 32.82 -13.78 26.09
N GLY A 174 33.83 -14.00 26.94
CA GLY A 174 34.28 -12.98 27.87
C GLY A 174 33.18 -12.62 28.87
N LYS A 175 32.84 -11.34 28.96
CA LYS A 175 31.78 -10.84 29.87
C LYS A 175 30.43 -10.66 29.16
N SER A 176 30.43 -10.60 27.83
CA SER A 176 29.23 -10.33 27.03
C SER A 176 28.62 -11.59 26.42
N HIS A 177 27.38 -11.46 25.96
CA HIS A 177 26.64 -12.52 25.31
C HIS A 177 26.48 -12.25 23.80
N TYR A 178 26.55 -13.30 22.98
CA TYR A 178 26.46 -13.20 21.52
C TYR A 178 25.51 -14.26 20.96
N ILE A 179 24.75 -13.88 19.95
CA ILE A 179 23.88 -14.80 19.21
C ILE A 179 24.75 -15.57 18.21
N LEU A 180 24.68 -16.91 18.25
CA LEU A 180 25.37 -17.79 17.31
C LEU A 180 24.86 -17.60 15.86
N PRO A 181 25.65 -17.96 14.84
CA PRO A 181 25.31 -17.71 13.43
C PRO A 181 24.26 -18.69 12.87
N ILE A 182 23.45 -19.28 13.75
CA ILE A 182 22.48 -20.31 13.43
C ILE A 182 21.08 -19.88 13.93
N GLN A 183 20.07 -20.20 13.13
CA GLN A 183 18.67 -20.02 13.46
C GLN A 183 17.91 -21.26 13.01
N TYR A 184 17.03 -21.76 13.88
CA TYR A 184 16.07 -22.80 13.53
C TYR A 184 14.74 -22.17 13.13
N ASN A 185 14.19 -22.51 11.96
CA ASN A 185 12.88 -22.07 11.51
C ASN A 185 11.86 -23.18 11.73
N ALA A 186 10.97 -23.01 12.71
CA ALA A 186 9.97 -24.04 13.06
C ALA A 186 9.05 -24.41 11.89
N GLN A 187 8.66 -23.42 11.07
CA GLN A 187 7.71 -23.64 9.97
C GLN A 187 8.29 -24.51 8.84
N THR A 188 9.57 -24.34 8.52
CA THR A 188 10.23 -25.14 7.47
C THR A 188 10.94 -26.37 8.04
N GLY A 189 11.14 -26.44 9.36
CA GLY A 189 11.96 -27.47 9.99
C GLY A 189 13.45 -27.35 9.65
N GLU A 190 13.93 -26.18 9.21
CA GLU A 190 15.28 -26.00 8.71
C GLU A 190 16.16 -25.14 9.62
N TYR A 191 17.44 -25.49 9.67
CA TYR A 191 18.48 -24.57 10.10
C TYR A 191 18.88 -23.65 8.96
N VAL A 192 18.88 -22.34 9.24
CA VAL A 192 19.34 -21.28 8.34
C VAL A 192 20.43 -20.46 9.02
N THR A 193 21.23 -19.75 8.22
CA THR A 193 22.26 -18.87 8.76
C THR A 193 21.64 -17.60 9.35
N TYR A 194 22.26 -17.05 10.40
CA TYR A 194 21.86 -15.81 11.04
C TYR A 194 23.06 -14.88 11.20
N ASP A 195 23.01 -13.68 10.62
CA ASP A 195 24.10 -12.69 10.67
C ASP A 195 25.49 -13.32 10.47
N GLU A 196 25.62 -14.24 9.51
CA GLU A 196 26.83 -15.07 9.33
C GLU A 196 28.11 -14.25 9.16
N SER A 197 28.01 -13.05 8.59
CA SER A 197 29.12 -12.12 8.41
C SER A 197 29.73 -11.62 9.73
N LYS A 198 29.03 -11.78 10.87
CA LYS A 198 29.56 -11.47 12.20
C LYS A 198 30.45 -12.58 12.77
N TRP A 199 30.37 -13.79 12.19
CA TRP A 199 31.09 -14.98 12.65
C TRP A 199 32.05 -15.52 11.59
N TYR A 200 31.84 -15.21 10.31
CA TYR A 200 32.61 -15.71 9.20
C TYR A 200 33.05 -14.58 8.27
N ALA A 201 34.28 -14.65 7.79
CA ALA A 201 34.80 -13.81 6.70
C ALA A 201 35.27 -14.68 5.52
N ASP A 202 35.08 -14.19 4.30
CA ASP A 202 35.60 -14.82 3.08
C ASP A 202 37.14 -14.83 3.10
N ASP A 203 37.75 -15.97 2.78
CA ASP A 203 39.21 -16.13 2.76
C ASP A 203 39.87 -15.69 1.43
N GLY A 204 39.08 -15.27 0.44
CA GLY A 204 39.50 -14.86 -0.89
C GLY A 204 39.88 -16.01 -1.82
N ALA A 205 39.75 -17.26 -1.36
CA ALA A 205 40.05 -18.50 -2.08
C ALA A 205 38.82 -19.41 -2.23
N GLY A 206 37.62 -18.89 -1.96
CA GLY A 206 36.36 -19.63 -2.03
C GLY A 206 36.03 -20.41 -0.76
N GLY A 207 36.68 -20.09 0.36
CA GLY A 207 36.38 -20.62 1.69
C GLY A 207 36.09 -19.52 2.71
N TYR A 208 35.95 -19.91 3.97
CA TYR A 208 35.63 -19.01 5.08
C TYR A 208 36.60 -19.18 6.24
N VAL A 209 36.85 -18.10 6.99
CA VAL A 209 37.53 -18.10 8.30
C VAL A 209 36.57 -17.65 9.38
N VAL A 210 36.68 -18.24 10.58
CA VAL A 210 35.87 -17.84 11.73
C VAL A 210 36.47 -16.59 12.36
N THR A 211 35.64 -15.58 12.58
CA THR A 211 36.01 -14.32 13.22
C THR A 211 35.31 -14.20 14.58
N PRO A 212 35.99 -13.67 15.61
CA PRO A 212 35.32 -13.30 16.84
C PRO A 212 34.21 -12.25 16.55
N PRO A 213 33.04 -12.35 17.19
CA PRO A 213 31.99 -11.35 17.03
C PRO A 213 32.43 -9.98 17.57
N ASP A 214 31.93 -8.91 16.96
CA ASP A 214 32.18 -7.54 17.42
C ASP A 214 31.57 -7.33 18.81
N LYS A 215 32.37 -6.83 19.75
CA LYS A 215 31.94 -6.53 21.13
C LYS A 215 30.79 -5.52 21.21
N ASN A 216 30.65 -4.68 20.20
CA ASN A 216 29.59 -3.69 20.08
C ASN A 216 28.26 -4.28 19.61
N ASP A 217 28.25 -5.54 19.17
CA ASP A 217 27.07 -6.27 18.66
C ASP A 217 26.54 -7.31 19.68
N SER A 218 26.90 -7.15 20.95
CA SER A 218 26.46 -8.06 22.01
C SER A 218 24.94 -8.03 22.24
N TYR A 219 24.40 -9.12 22.77
CA TYR A 219 22.99 -9.24 23.15
C TYR A 219 22.57 -8.15 24.15
N GLU A 220 23.46 -7.79 25.07
CA GLU A 220 23.24 -6.72 26.04
C GLU A 220 22.94 -5.39 25.35
N SER A 221 23.70 -5.02 24.32
CA SER A 221 23.55 -3.72 23.66
C SER A 221 22.42 -3.70 22.62
N ARG A 222 22.07 -4.86 22.06
CA ARG A 222 21.14 -4.97 20.92
C ARG A 222 19.76 -5.51 21.26
N CYS A 223 19.61 -6.28 22.34
CA CYS A 223 18.42 -7.11 22.54
C CYS A 223 17.86 -7.09 23.96
N ALA A 224 18.71 -6.94 24.98
CA ALA A 224 18.31 -7.17 26.36
C ALA A 224 17.12 -6.29 26.81
N GLY A 225 17.10 -5.01 26.43
CA GLY A 225 16.06 -4.07 26.90
C GLY A 225 14.63 -4.45 26.51
N CYS A 226 14.43 -5.24 25.45
CA CYS A 226 13.10 -5.69 25.03
C CYS A 226 12.76 -7.11 25.50
N HIS A 227 13.74 -7.86 26.03
CA HIS A 227 13.62 -9.32 26.23
C HIS A 227 13.73 -9.77 27.68
N VAL A 228 14.16 -8.89 28.60
CA VAL A 228 14.24 -9.17 30.04
C VAL A 228 13.62 -8.03 30.84
N THR A 229 13.24 -8.30 32.09
CA THR A 229 12.61 -7.32 32.99
C THR A 229 13.53 -6.96 34.15
N GLY A 230 13.54 -5.68 34.53
CA GLY A 230 14.43 -5.16 35.57
C GLY A 230 15.90 -5.10 35.12
N LEU A 231 16.13 -4.77 33.85
CA LEU A 231 17.47 -4.70 33.25
C LEU A 231 18.33 -3.61 33.89
N THR A 232 19.54 -3.99 34.27
CA THR A 232 20.68 -3.09 34.43
C THR A 232 21.72 -3.46 33.38
N VAL A 233 22.21 -2.49 32.63
CA VAL A 233 23.21 -2.67 31.57
C VAL A 233 24.34 -1.67 31.74
N ALA A 234 25.58 -2.14 31.62
CA ALA A 234 26.76 -1.30 31.82
C ALA A 234 27.93 -1.78 30.96
N LEU A 235 28.80 -0.83 30.59
CA LEU A 235 30.06 -1.12 29.93
C LEU A 235 31.15 -1.37 30.99
N ASP A 236 31.75 -2.55 31.01
CA ASP A 236 32.86 -2.93 31.88
C ASP A 236 34.13 -3.13 31.04
N GLY A 237 34.89 -2.04 30.88
CA GLY A 237 36.01 -1.98 29.94
C GLY A 237 35.50 -1.72 28.53
N ASP A 238 35.64 -2.71 27.65
CA ASP A 238 35.14 -2.68 26.27
C ASP A 238 34.04 -3.73 26.01
N GLU A 239 33.50 -4.32 27.07
CA GLU A 239 32.45 -5.35 27.01
C GLU A 239 31.19 -4.87 27.73
N TRP A 240 30.02 -5.11 27.13
CA TRP A 240 28.74 -4.85 27.75
C TRP A 240 28.34 -5.99 28.68
N THR A 241 27.82 -5.63 29.85
CA THR A 241 27.35 -6.58 30.87
C THR A 241 25.91 -6.25 31.24
N MET A 242 25.14 -7.29 31.61
CA MET A 242 23.77 -7.12 32.05
C MET A 242 23.46 -7.92 33.32
N SER A 243 22.49 -7.43 34.08
CA SER A 243 21.75 -8.18 35.08
C SER A 243 20.26 -7.86 34.95
N PHE A 244 19.39 -8.80 35.31
CA PHE A 244 17.94 -8.63 35.24
C PHE A 244 17.28 -9.37 36.40
N VAL A 245 16.00 -9.04 36.66
CA VAL A 245 15.20 -9.70 37.69
C VAL A 245 14.46 -10.90 37.11
N ASP A 246 13.87 -10.75 35.93
CA ASP A 246 13.23 -11.85 35.19
C ASP A 246 13.82 -11.96 33.79
N SER A 247 14.04 -13.19 33.33
CA SER A 247 14.52 -13.47 31.96
C SER A 247 13.40 -13.36 30.91
N THR A 248 12.24 -12.81 31.25
CA THR A 248 11.07 -12.75 30.38
C THR A 248 10.54 -11.33 30.28
N VAL A 249 9.59 -11.09 29.38
CA VAL A 249 8.75 -9.89 29.42
C VAL A 249 7.69 -10.13 30.52
N ALA A 250 8.07 -9.77 31.75
CA ALA A 250 7.32 -10.05 32.97
C ALA A 250 6.36 -8.91 33.33
N CYS A 251 5.56 -9.11 34.38
CA CYS A 251 4.53 -8.15 34.81
C CYS A 251 5.05 -6.72 34.92
N GLU A 252 6.25 -6.56 35.50
CA GLU A 252 6.85 -5.26 35.78
C GLU A 252 7.42 -4.55 34.53
N ALA A 253 7.50 -5.22 33.38
CA ALA A 253 7.80 -4.56 32.10
C ALA A 253 6.64 -3.69 31.62
N CYS A 254 5.39 -4.07 31.95
CA CYS A 254 4.19 -3.32 31.57
C CYS A 254 3.62 -2.48 32.73
N HIS A 255 3.78 -2.95 33.96
CA HIS A 255 3.21 -2.34 35.16
C HIS A 255 4.21 -1.50 35.98
N GLY A 256 5.48 -1.45 35.55
CA GLY A 256 6.57 -0.81 36.29
C GLY A 256 7.01 -1.60 37.53
N PRO A 257 8.01 -1.10 38.29
CA PRO A 257 8.57 -1.83 39.42
C PRO A 257 7.58 -1.92 40.59
N GLY A 258 7.22 -3.15 40.97
CA GLY A 258 6.13 -3.47 41.88
C GLY A 258 6.49 -3.55 43.36
N GLY A 259 7.73 -3.29 43.78
CA GLY A 259 8.16 -3.50 45.17
C GLY A 259 7.35 -2.75 46.24
N ARG A 260 6.93 -1.51 45.93
CA ARG A 260 6.03 -0.75 46.82
C ARG A 260 4.62 -1.34 46.84
N HIS A 261 4.12 -1.75 45.68
CA HIS A 261 2.82 -2.40 45.56
C HIS A 261 2.77 -3.75 46.30
N ALA A 262 3.79 -4.59 46.12
CA ALA A 262 3.91 -5.91 46.74
C ALA A 262 4.05 -5.87 48.27
N THR A 263 4.39 -4.72 48.84
CA THR A 263 4.50 -4.49 50.30
C THR A 263 3.29 -3.73 50.86
N SER A 264 2.65 -2.86 50.08
CA SER A 264 1.47 -2.08 50.49
C SER A 264 0.56 -1.84 49.28
N PRO A 265 -0.29 -2.82 48.90
CA PRO A 265 -1.02 -2.77 47.63
C PRO A 265 -2.04 -1.63 47.60
N THR A 266 -1.90 -0.72 46.63
CA THR A 266 -2.88 0.33 46.32
C THR A 266 -2.96 0.52 44.80
N LYS A 267 -4.01 1.17 44.29
CA LYS A 267 -4.08 1.49 42.86
C LYS A 267 -3.01 2.50 42.44
N ASP A 268 -2.65 3.42 43.34
CA ASP A 268 -1.79 4.57 43.03
C ASP A 268 -0.29 4.25 43.00
N ASN A 269 0.12 3.03 43.35
CA ASN A 269 1.54 2.66 43.47
C ASN A 269 1.98 1.52 42.55
N ILE A 270 1.20 1.26 41.51
CA ILE A 270 1.52 0.38 40.38
C ILE A 270 0.88 0.97 39.12
N VAL A 271 1.51 0.84 37.97
CA VAL A 271 0.90 1.30 36.71
C VAL A 271 -0.21 0.33 36.33
N ASN A 272 -1.36 0.87 35.94
CA ASN A 272 -2.39 0.13 35.22
C ASN A 272 -2.52 0.74 33.81
N PRO A 273 -2.01 0.06 32.76
CA PRO A 273 -2.06 0.59 31.40
C PRO A 273 -3.47 1.01 30.96
N ALA A 274 -4.51 0.25 31.32
CA ALA A 274 -5.88 0.53 30.87
C ALA A 274 -6.50 1.82 31.45
N THR A 275 -5.99 2.33 32.58
CA THR A 275 -6.54 3.53 33.24
C THR A 275 -5.51 4.64 33.40
N MET A 276 -4.37 4.53 32.71
CA MET A 276 -3.28 5.48 32.83
C MET A 276 -3.66 6.81 32.19
N THR A 277 -3.28 7.91 32.84
CA THR A 277 -3.41 9.27 32.29
C THR A 277 -2.11 10.04 32.43
N THR A 278 -1.87 10.99 31.53
CA THR A 278 -0.69 11.86 31.52
C THR A 278 -1.09 13.32 31.77
N ASP A 279 -0.18 14.10 32.36
CA ASP A 279 -0.25 15.56 32.47
C ASP A 279 0.67 16.27 31.47
N GLN A 280 1.28 15.51 30.56
CA GLN A 280 2.17 15.97 29.50
C GLN A 280 1.45 16.01 28.15
N ASP A 281 1.77 17.03 27.36
CA ASP A 281 1.43 17.14 25.95
C ASP A 281 2.42 16.27 25.15
N LEU A 282 1.98 15.07 24.75
CA LEU A 282 2.80 14.04 24.11
C LEU A 282 2.72 14.08 22.58
N ASN A 283 1.68 14.71 22.03
CA ASN A 283 1.49 14.91 20.59
C ASN A 283 2.07 16.25 20.09
N GLY A 284 2.34 17.20 20.99
CA GLY A 284 2.94 18.50 20.71
C GLY A 284 1.95 19.56 20.19
N ASP A 285 0.64 19.37 20.38
CA ASP A 285 -0.39 20.28 19.87
C ASP A 285 -0.67 21.49 20.79
N GLY A 286 -0.05 21.52 21.97
CA GLY A 286 -0.21 22.57 22.98
C GLY A 286 -1.36 22.35 23.96
N VAL A 287 -2.04 21.21 23.91
CA VAL A 287 -3.16 20.82 24.78
C VAL A 287 -2.84 19.46 25.44
N VAL A 288 -3.38 19.25 26.64
CA VAL A 288 -3.34 17.93 27.30
C VAL A 288 -4.75 17.38 27.32
N ASP A 289 -5.01 16.33 26.56
CA ASP A 289 -6.34 15.76 26.38
C ASP A 289 -6.36 14.21 26.32
N GLN A 290 -7.41 13.64 25.70
CA GLN A 290 -7.57 12.19 25.59
C GLN A 290 -6.53 11.56 24.66
N ILE A 291 -6.05 12.27 23.64
CA ILE A 291 -5.05 11.79 22.69
C ILE A 291 -3.73 11.51 23.41
N ASP A 292 -3.30 12.39 24.33
CA ASP A 292 -2.10 12.14 25.13
C ASP A 292 -2.23 10.89 26.02
N ASN A 293 -3.44 10.63 26.51
CA ASN A 293 -3.71 9.41 27.26
C ASN A 293 -3.58 8.17 26.37
N LEU A 294 -4.03 8.21 25.11
CA LEU A 294 -3.84 7.12 24.15
C LEU A 294 -2.35 6.87 23.87
N TYR A 295 -1.56 7.93 23.66
CA TYR A 295 -0.11 7.82 23.47
C TYR A 295 0.58 7.12 24.64
N VAL A 296 0.41 7.62 25.87
CA VAL A 296 1.13 7.06 27.03
C VAL A 296 0.74 5.60 27.28
N ARG A 297 -0.52 5.22 27.00
CA ARG A 297 -0.99 3.84 27.15
C ARG A 297 -0.39 2.90 26.11
N ASN A 298 -0.28 3.36 24.85
CA ASN A 298 0.37 2.60 23.78
C ASN A 298 1.89 2.51 23.94
N TYR A 299 2.54 3.49 24.58
CA TYR A 299 3.97 3.47 24.88
C TYR A 299 4.41 2.25 25.72
N VAL A 300 3.49 1.64 26.46
CA VAL A 300 3.73 0.38 27.18
C VAL A 300 4.07 -0.76 26.21
N CYS A 301 3.50 -0.75 25.01
CA CYS A 301 3.75 -1.73 23.95
C CYS A 301 4.92 -1.29 23.05
N TYR A 302 4.98 0.01 22.74
CA TYR A 302 5.98 0.56 21.79
C TYR A 302 7.42 0.43 22.27
N GLN A 303 7.65 0.25 23.58
CA GLN A 303 8.98 -0.02 24.10
C GLN A 303 9.67 -1.25 23.48
N CYS A 304 8.88 -2.20 22.96
CA CYS A 304 9.37 -3.43 22.30
C CYS A 304 8.85 -3.58 20.88
N HIS A 305 7.60 -3.19 20.61
CA HIS A 305 6.92 -3.36 19.32
C HIS A 305 7.18 -2.18 18.36
N SER A 306 8.43 -1.73 18.34
CA SER A 306 8.92 -0.68 17.45
C SER A 306 10.33 -1.02 16.95
N ARG A 307 10.78 -0.36 15.89
CA ARG A 307 12.20 -0.40 15.46
C ARG A 307 12.81 0.98 15.54
N GLY A 308 14.04 1.05 16.01
CA GLY A 308 14.73 2.32 16.21
C GLY A 308 16.03 2.16 16.98
N SER A 309 16.44 3.24 17.62
CA SER A 309 17.60 3.29 18.52
C SER A 309 17.23 3.98 19.83
N GLY A 310 17.82 3.49 20.93
CA GLY A 310 17.83 4.25 22.17
C GLY A 310 18.66 5.52 22.06
N LYS A 311 18.65 6.31 23.13
CA LYS A 311 19.41 7.57 23.24
C LYS A 311 20.65 7.45 24.12
N TYR A 312 20.87 6.29 24.74
CA TYR A 312 22.09 6.03 25.51
C TYR A 312 23.21 5.51 24.63
N THR A 313 24.37 6.18 24.68
CA THR A 313 25.58 5.80 23.96
C THR A 313 26.76 5.70 24.92
N ALA A 314 27.48 4.58 24.89
CA ALA A 314 28.77 4.42 25.57
C ALA A 314 29.69 3.52 24.74
N GLY A 315 31.01 3.70 24.85
CA GLY A 315 31.97 2.87 24.11
C GLY A 315 31.90 2.97 22.58
N GLY A 316 31.20 3.96 22.04
CA GLY A 316 30.91 4.07 20.60
C GLY A 316 29.67 3.31 20.12
N THR A 317 28.92 2.69 21.04
CA THR A 317 27.69 1.94 20.74
C THR A 317 26.48 2.63 21.35
N THR A 318 25.44 2.81 20.55
CA THR A 318 24.11 3.22 21.01
C THR A 318 23.24 1.99 21.24
N LEU A 319 22.59 1.91 22.40
CA LEU A 319 21.70 0.79 22.72
C LEU A 319 20.52 0.73 21.75
N ALA A 320 20.07 -0.47 21.36
CA ALA A 320 19.01 -0.65 20.35
C ALA A 320 17.58 -0.49 20.87
N TYR A 321 17.42 -0.22 22.16
CA TYR A 321 16.15 -0.26 22.88
C TYR A 321 15.99 0.99 23.76
N PRO A 322 14.77 1.31 24.22
CA PRO A 322 14.47 2.54 24.93
C PRO A 322 15.36 2.77 26.15
N SER A 323 16.27 3.73 26.01
CA SER A 323 17.27 4.05 27.01
C SER A 323 17.80 5.48 26.83
N ARG A 324 18.25 6.10 27.91
CA ARG A 324 18.95 7.41 27.87
C ARG A 324 20.00 7.50 28.97
N ALA A 325 20.79 8.57 28.98
CA ALA A 325 21.72 8.82 30.07
C ALA A 325 20.98 9.32 31.32
N GLY A 326 21.20 8.67 32.46
CA GLY A 326 20.76 9.16 33.76
C GLY A 326 21.64 10.30 34.29
N ALA A 327 21.25 10.87 35.43
CA ALA A 327 21.99 11.99 36.06
C ALA A 327 23.43 11.62 36.47
N ASN A 328 23.70 10.34 36.71
CA ASN A 328 25.03 9.79 37.01
C ASN A 328 25.81 9.39 35.74
N GLY A 329 25.23 9.59 34.55
CA GLY A 329 25.82 9.21 33.26
C GLY A 329 25.68 7.72 32.92
N GLU A 330 25.00 6.92 33.74
CA GLU A 330 24.75 5.51 33.46
C GLU A 330 23.50 5.30 32.59
N ALA A 331 23.38 4.10 32.02
CA ALA A 331 22.24 3.74 31.20
C ALA A 331 20.95 3.71 32.03
N LEU A 332 19.93 4.40 31.54
CA LEU A 332 18.63 4.50 32.19
C LEU A 332 17.56 3.94 31.26
N MET A 333 16.92 2.85 31.67
CA MET A 333 15.87 2.19 30.88
C MET A 333 14.54 2.94 30.98
N TYR A 334 13.72 2.85 29.93
CA TYR A 334 12.34 3.33 29.94
C TYR A 334 11.51 2.67 31.06
N LEU A 335 10.50 3.38 31.55
CA LEU A 335 9.50 2.87 32.49
C LEU A 335 8.09 3.22 31.99
N PRO A 336 7.12 2.30 32.09
CA PRO A 336 5.72 2.58 31.77
C PRO A 336 5.20 3.85 32.47
N GLY A 337 4.54 4.71 31.71
CA GLY A 337 3.98 5.98 32.19
C GLY A 337 4.89 7.19 32.01
N LEU A 338 6.11 7.03 31.48
CA LEU A 338 6.94 8.14 31.04
C LEU A 338 6.73 8.42 29.54
N ASP A 339 7.19 9.56 29.05
CA ASP A 339 7.29 9.77 27.61
C ASP A 339 8.36 8.85 27.03
N TRP A 340 7.93 7.90 26.20
CA TRP A 340 8.82 6.95 25.54
C TRP A 340 9.75 7.62 24.52
N LYS A 341 9.33 8.75 23.92
CA LYS A 341 10.14 9.51 22.95
C LYS A 341 11.38 10.13 23.60
N ASP A 342 11.41 10.29 24.92
CA ASP A 342 12.62 10.70 25.66
C ASP A 342 13.71 9.61 25.72
N TYR A 343 13.37 8.37 25.37
CA TYR A 343 14.24 7.20 25.47
C TYR A 343 14.53 6.54 24.13
N TYR A 344 13.77 6.85 23.09
CA TYR A 344 13.83 6.14 21.82
C TYR A 344 13.59 7.04 20.62
N ASP A 345 14.35 6.78 19.56
CA ASP A 345 14.15 7.35 18.23
C ASP A 345 13.70 6.22 17.30
N VAL A 346 12.48 6.34 16.76
CA VAL A 346 11.94 5.39 15.77
C VAL A 346 12.74 5.50 14.47
N THR A 347 12.99 4.37 13.82
CA THR A 347 13.79 4.33 12.60
C THR A 347 13.06 5.02 11.44
N ASP A 348 13.79 5.87 10.71
CA ASP A 348 13.41 6.51 9.45
C ASP A 348 14.15 5.88 8.25
N ASP A 349 14.87 4.77 8.47
CA ASP A 349 15.63 4.06 7.44
C ASP A 349 14.67 3.44 6.43
N ALA A 350 14.60 4.04 5.23
CA ALA A 350 13.76 3.58 4.13
C ALA A 350 13.94 2.10 3.79
N SER A 351 15.10 1.48 4.09
CA SER A 351 15.30 0.04 3.87
C SER A 351 14.48 -0.86 4.79
N LYS A 352 13.88 -0.30 5.86
CA LYS A 352 12.99 -1.00 6.79
C LYS A 352 11.52 -0.90 6.41
N TYR A 353 11.21 -0.23 5.31
CA TYR A 353 9.86 0.00 4.83
C TYR A 353 9.74 -0.36 3.36
N TRP A 354 8.54 -0.75 2.96
CA TRP A 354 8.09 -0.69 1.59
C TRP A 354 7.57 0.73 1.32
N GLY A 355 7.73 1.23 0.10
CA GLY A 355 7.29 2.58 -0.28
C GLY A 355 8.27 3.72 0.01
N GLY A 356 8.96 3.69 1.15
CA GLY A 356 10.00 4.66 1.48
C GLY A 356 10.02 5.01 2.96
N ALA A 357 10.77 6.06 3.30
CA ALA A 357 10.87 6.51 4.68
C ALA A 357 9.52 7.07 5.17
N PRO A 358 9.10 6.72 6.40
CA PRO A 358 7.88 7.25 6.98
C PRO A 358 7.86 8.78 7.02
N GLY A 359 6.71 9.39 6.73
CA GLY A 359 6.54 10.86 6.65
C GLY A 359 7.02 11.51 5.35
N THR A 360 7.63 10.76 4.42
CA THR A 360 8.06 11.28 3.10
C THR A 360 7.45 10.54 1.91
N ALA A 361 6.86 9.36 2.14
CA ALA A 361 6.36 8.48 1.09
C ALA A 361 4.82 8.40 1.08
N ASP A 362 4.26 8.30 -0.13
CA ASP A 362 2.82 8.14 -0.39
C ASP A 362 2.32 6.74 0.00
N PHE A 363 3.21 5.77 0.12
CA PHE A 363 2.90 4.45 0.68
C PHE A 363 3.99 4.06 1.68
N VAL A 364 3.58 3.46 2.80
CA VAL A 364 4.50 2.91 3.81
C VAL A 364 3.89 1.64 4.35
N ALA A 365 4.63 0.54 4.25
CA ALA A 365 4.32 -0.70 4.95
C ALA A 365 5.59 -1.29 5.56
N SER A 366 5.48 -1.92 6.73
CA SER A 366 6.64 -2.51 7.38
C SER A 366 7.27 -3.65 6.59
N LYS A 367 8.60 -3.70 6.56
CA LYS A 367 9.38 -4.73 5.85
C LYS A 367 10.13 -5.66 6.79
N SER A 368 10.28 -5.28 8.05
CA SER A 368 11.12 -5.94 9.06
C SER A 368 10.33 -6.30 10.31
N HIS A 369 10.89 -7.24 11.09
CA HIS A 369 10.32 -7.64 12.38
C HIS A 369 10.10 -6.48 13.36
N HIS A 370 8.98 -6.59 14.09
CA HIS A 370 8.51 -5.76 15.22
C HIS A 370 8.28 -4.28 14.93
N GLN A 371 7.58 -3.97 13.84
CA GLN A 371 7.23 -2.59 13.45
C GLN A 371 5.74 -2.26 13.67
N GLN A 372 5.05 -2.96 14.58
CA GLN A 372 3.61 -2.74 14.79
C GLN A 372 3.29 -1.30 15.21
N GLN A 373 4.14 -0.66 16.02
CA GLN A 373 3.99 0.76 16.33
C GLN A 373 4.02 1.62 15.07
N GLN A 374 5.01 1.42 14.19
CA GLN A 374 5.09 2.21 12.97
C GLN A 374 3.91 1.96 12.04
N ASP A 375 3.50 0.71 11.86
CA ASP A 375 2.31 0.39 11.09
C ASP A 375 1.07 1.08 11.65
N PHE A 376 0.88 1.01 12.98
CA PHE A 376 -0.28 1.58 13.68
C PHE A 376 -0.33 3.10 13.58
N ASP A 377 0.80 3.79 13.71
CA ASP A 377 0.91 5.25 13.59
C ASP A 377 0.58 5.78 12.18
N TYR A 378 0.70 4.94 11.14
CA TYR A 378 0.26 5.28 9.78
C TYR A 378 -1.12 4.72 9.43
N GLY A 379 -1.72 3.94 10.32
CA GLY A 379 -3.02 3.32 10.12
C GLY A 379 -4.18 4.28 10.39
N PRO A 380 -5.42 3.87 10.04
CA PRO A 380 -6.61 4.60 10.41
C PRO A 380 -6.83 4.62 11.93
N HIS A 381 -6.23 3.67 12.67
CA HIS A 381 -6.39 3.52 14.11
C HIS A 381 -5.28 4.17 14.97
N ALA A 382 -4.50 5.10 14.40
CA ALA A 382 -3.39 5.73 15.08
C ALA A 382 -3.82 6.49 16.35
N ALA A 383 -2.92 6.61 17.33
CA ALA A 383 -3.21 7.26 18.61
C ALA A 383 -3.48 8.78 18.49
N ASP A 384 -3.34 9.38 17.31
CA ASP A 384 -3.54 10.79 17.01
C ASP A 384 -5.02 11.22 16.92
N LYS A 385 -5.94 10.26 17.03
CA LYS A 385 -7.40 10.49 16.97
C LYS A 385 -8.05 10.17 18.30
N SER A 386 -8.96 11.04 18.74
CA SER A 386 -9.62 10.89 20.04
C SER A 386 -10.59 9.70 20.14
N TYR A 387 -11.00 9.12 19.01
CA TYR A 387 -11.89 7.96 18.93
C TYR A 387 -11.16 6.62 18.83
N ASP A 388 -9.82 6.64 18.79
CA ASP A 388 -9.03 5.44 18.59
C ASP A 388 -8.75 4.64 19.87
N HIS A 389 -8.22 3.43 19.65
CA HIS A 389 -8.12 2.37 20.65
C HIS A 389 -6.68 1.95 20.90
N GLU A 390 -6.35 1.62 22.15
CA GLU A 390 -5.03 1.12 22.52
C GLU A 390 -4.86 -0.36 22.14
N CYS A 391 -3.61 -0.84 22.03
CA CYS A 391 -3.32 -2.22 21.64
C CYS A 391 -4.08 -3.27 22.46
N PHE A 392 -4.30 -3.00 23.76
CA PHE A 392 -4.95 -3.93 24.69
C PHE A 392 -6.49 -3.93 24.63
N VAL A 393 -7.09 -3.13 23.75
CA VAL A 393 -8.50 -3.27 23.36
C VAL A 393 -8.66 -4.55 22.52
N CYS A 394 -7.74 -4.80 21.59
CA CYS A 394 -7.75 -5.99 20.74
C CYS A 394 -6.93 -7.16 21.31
N HIS A 395 -5.97 -6.91 22.21
CA HIS A 395 -5.08 -7.94 22.77
C HIS A 395 -5.20 -8.14 24.30
N ASP A 396 -5.05 -9.38 24.80
CA ASP A 396 -4.86 -9.75 26.21
C ASP A 396 -3.48 -10.35 26.50
N MET A 397 -2.61 -9.55 27.09
CA MET A 397 -1.27 -10.00 27.49
C MET A 397 -1.28 -10.99 28.67
N HIS A 398 -2.44 -11.26 29.26
CA HIS A 398 -2.64 -12.21 30.37
C HIS A 398 -3.43 -13.44 29.96
N ASP A 399 -3.78 -13.59 28.68
CA ASP A 399 -4.56 -14.72 28.19
C ASP A 399 -3.97 -15.25 26.89
N ALA A 400 -3.82 -16.56 26.82
CA ALA A 400 -3.33 -17.28 25.65
C ALA A 400 -4.40 -18.20 25.05
N SER A 401 -5.67 -18.09 25.48
CA SER A 401 -6.79 -18.83 24.92
C SER A 401 -6.97 -18.57 23.43
N ASN A 402 -6.72 -17.34 22.99
CA ASN A 402 -6.74 -16.95 21.59
C ASN A 402 -5.31 -16.77 21.06
N LYS A 403 -5.11 -17.08 19.77
CA LYS A 403 -3.83 -16.89 19.08
C LYS A 403 -3.44 -15.41 19.11
N SER A 404 -2.14 -15.13 19.06
CA SER A 404 -1.60 -13.77 19.09
C SER A 404 -2.09 -12.92 20.27
N MET A 405 -2.52 -13.58 21.35
CA MET A 405 -3.08 -12.92 22.53
C MET A 405 -4.26 -12.01 22.17
N VAL A 406 -5.15 -12.40 21.24
CA VAL A 406 -6.37 -11.61 20.94
C VAL A 406 -7.33 -11.70 22.14
N VAL A 407 -8.10 -10.65 22.42
CA VAL A 407 -9.13 -10.69 23.47
C VAL A 407 -10.15 -11.81 23.24
N THR A 408 -10.74 -12.33 24.32
CA THR A 408 -11.77 -13.38 24.25
C THR A 408 -13.19 -12.84 24.20
N GLU A 409 -13.37 -11.53 24.42
CA GLU A 409 -14.64 -10.83 24.31
C GLU A 409 -14.45 -9.32 24.17
N LEU A 410 -15.39 -8.67 23.48
CA LEU A 410 -15.53 -7.22 23.38
C LEU A 410 -16.95 -6.80 23.79
N VAL A 411 -17.15 -5.57 24.22
CA VAL A 411 -18.44 -5.02 24.61
C VAL A 411 -18.70 -3.74 23.84
N GLU A 412 -19.79 -3.73 23.08
CA GLU A 412 -20.32 -2.55 22.40
C GLU A 412 -21.83 -2.45 22.67
N ASP A 413 -22.39 -1.26 22.89
CA ASP A 413 -23.81 -1.06 23.20
C ASP A 413 -24.34 -1.91 24.39
N GLY A 414 -23.47 -2.23 25.35
CA GLY A 414 -23.80 -3.13 26.47
C GLY A 414 -23.95 -4.61 26.07
N ILE A 415 -23.51 -4.97 24.87
CA ILE A 415 -23.53 -6.30 24.29
C ILE A 415 -22.09 -6.85 24.27
N THR A 416 -21.76 -7.71 25.23
CA THR A 416 -20.57 -8.60 25.19
C THR A 416 -20.58 -9.59 24.02
N VAL A 417 -19.76 -9.39 23.00
CA VAL A 417 -19.54 -10.32 21.89
C VAL A 417 -18.37 -11.25 22.25
N PRO A 418 -18.56 -12.58 22.29
CA PRO A 418 -17.46 -13.51 22.49
C PRO A 418 -16.61 -13.61 21.23
N ILE A 419 -15.29 -13.65 21.41
CA ILE A 419 -14.27 -13.72 20.37
C ILE A 419 -13.48 -15.02 20.54
N ASP A 420 -13.46 -15.88 19.53
CA ASP A 420 -12.73 -17.15 19.54
C ASP A 420 -11.89 -17.29 18.27
N THR A 421 -10.66 -16.80 18.31
CA THR A 421 -9.72 -16.88 17.18
C THR A 421 -8.86 -18.15 17.21
N SER A 422 -9.17 -19.10 18.12
CA SER A 422 -8.45 -20.37 18.20
C SER A 422 -8.71 -21.25 16.98
N ASN A 423 -9.90 -21.16 16.38
CA ASN A 423 -10.29 -21.88 15.18
C ASN A 423 -10.26 -20.99 13.93
N GLN A 424 -9.14 -21.03 13.20
CA GLN A 424 -8.94 -20.23 11.99
C GLN A 424 -9.79 -20.65 10.79
N THR A 425 -10.47 -21.81 10.86
CA THR A 425 -11.38 -22.27 9.79
C THR A 425 -12.75 -21.59 9.84
N ASN A 426 -13.04 -20.80 10.88
CA ASN A 426 -14.28 -20.04 10.98
C ASN A 426 -14.02 -18.53 10.78
N PRO A 427 -14.18 -17.99 9.54
CA PRO A 427 -13.90 -16.59 9.24
C PRO A 427 -14.79 -15.61 10.05
N ASN A 428 -15.92 -16.10 10.57
CA ASN A 428 -16.82 -15.30 11.40
C ASN A 428 -16.20 -14.88 12.73
N ASP A 429 -15.34 -15.70 13.34
CA ASP A 429 -14.85 -15.40 14.69
C ASP A 429 -13.75 -14.33 14.70
N SER A 430 -12.89 -14.30 13.66
CA SER A 430 -11.99 -13.16 13.42
C SER A 430 -12.76 -11.90 13.02
N SER A 431 -13.82 -12.05 12.22
CA SER A 431 -14.65 -10.90 11.79
C SER A 431 -15.40 -10.24 12.95
N LYS A 432 -15.82 -11.00 13.98
CA LYS A 432 -16.43 -10.44 15.20
C LYS A 432 -15.50 -9.48 15.93
N LEU A 433 -14.18 -9.68 15.89
CA LEU A 433 -13.22 -8.78 16.54
C LEU A 433 -13.38 -7.35 16.02
N CYS A 434 -13.49 -7.21 14.70
CA CYS A 434 -13.66 -5.92 14.03
C CYS A 434 -15.12 -5.45 14.10
N LEU A 435 -16.06 -6.31 13.71
CA LEU A 435 -17.48 -5.96 13.58
C LEU A 435 -18.16 -5.66 14.91
N THR A 436 -17.57 -6.00 16.06
CA THR A 436 -18.11 -5.53 17.35
C THR A 436 -18.16 -4.01 17.40
N CYS A 437 -17.17 -3.31 16.84
CA CYS A 437 -17.12 -1.86 16.80
C CYS A 437 -17.58 -1.28 15.44
N HIS A 438 -17.36 -2.02 14.33
CA HIS A 438 -17.67 -1.53 12.98
C HIS A 438 -19.11 -1.80 12.50
N ALA A 439 -19.87 -2.68 13.17
CA ALA A 439 -21.28 -2.90 12.83
C ALA A 439 -22.10 -1.62 13.08
N GLY A 440 -22.95 -1.25 12.12
CA GLY A 440 -23.75 -0.04 12.17
C GLY A 440 -23.10 1.18 11.50
N PHE A 441 -21.92 1.02 10.90
CA PHE A 441 -21.19 2.09 10.20
C PHE A 441 -20.82 1.67 8.77
N GLY A 442 -20.79 2.65 7.84
CA GLY A 442 -20.39 2.43 6.44
C GLY A 442 -21.14 1.27 5.79
N ASP A 443 -20.39 0.41 5.08
CA ASP A 443 -20.87 -0.81 4.42
C ASP A 443 -21.58 -1.79 5.39
N PHE A 444 -21.29 -1.67 6.69
CA PHE A 444 -21.91 -2.49 7.74
C PHE A 444 -23.10 -1.80 8.43
N ALA A 445 -23.63 -0.70 7.89
CA ALA A 445 -24.76 0.05 8.49
C ALA A 445 -26.02 -0.80 8.72
N ALA A 446 -26.22 -1.85 7.92
CA ALA A 446 -27.34 -2.77 8.07
C ALA A 446 -27.12 -3.85 9.16
N LEU A 447 -25.89 -4.01 9.65
CA LEU A 447 -25.51 -5.00 10.65
C LEU A 447 -25.55 -4.40 12.06
N THR A 448 -26.17 -5.11 13.01
CA THR A 448 -26.19 -4.71 14.42
C THR A 448 -25.23 -5.54 15.26
N VAL A 449 -24.70 -4.99 16.37
CA VAL A 449 -23.86 -5.73 17.32
C VAL A 449 -24.56 -7.00 17.85
N ALA A 450 -25.89 -6.96 18.00
CA ALA A 450 -26.68 -8.14 18.38
C ALA A 450 -26.64 -9.25 17.32
N GLN A 451 -26.62 -8.90 16.03
CA GLN A 451 -26.42 -9.85 14.93
C GLN A 451 -24.98 -10.34 14.90
N VAL A 452 -23.98 -9.48 15.09
CA VAL A 452 -22.56 -9.89 15.20
C VAL A 452 -22.38 -10.98 16.26
N ARG A 453 -23.04 -10.86 17.41
CA ARG A 453 -23.00 -11.88 18.47
C ARG A 453 -23.69 -13.19 18.06
N ASN A 454 -24.88 -13.12 17.48
CA ASN A 454 -25.82 -14.26 17.46
C ASN A 454 -26.13 -14.83 16.07
N ASP A 455 -25.74 -14.16 14.99
CA ASP A 455 -26.10 -14.49 13.61
C ASP A 455 -24.86 -14.54 12.71
N PRO A 456 -24.14 -15.69 12.69
CA PRO A 456 -22.98 -15.88 11.84
C PRO A 456 -23.28 -15.70 10.35
N THR A 457 -24.49 -16.01 9.89
CA THR A 457 -24.88 -15.84 8.49
C THR A 457 -24.98 -14.37 8.12
N ALA A 458 -25.56 -13.54 8.99
CA ALA A 458 -25.57 -12.09 8.78
C ALA A 458 -24.14 -11.51 8.74
N VAL A 459 -23.24 -11.99 9.61
CA VAL A 459 -21.82 -11.59 9.59
C VAL A 459 -21.15 -12.00 8.29
N THR A 460 -21.25 -13.28 7.89
CA THR A 460 -20.64 -13.78 6.66
C THR A 460 -21.14 -13.00 5.44
N ASN A 461 -22.45 -12.79 5.33
CA ASN A 461 -23.02 -12.04 4.21
C ASN A 461 -22.53 -10.58 4.18
N ALA A 462 -22.50 -9.91 5.33
CA ALA A 462 -22.02 -8.53 5.39
C ALA A 462 -20.54 -8.40 5.01
N VAL A 463 -19.70 -9.36 5.42
CA VAL A 463 -18.28 -9.40 5.01
C VAL A 463 -18.12 -9.67 3.51
N ILE A 464 -18.92 -10.59 2.96
CA ILE A 464 -18.95 -10.86 1.51
C ILE A 464 -19.39 -9.61 0.74
N ASP A 465 -20.44 -8.93 1.21
CA ASP A 465 -20.98 -7.73 0.58
C ASP A 465 -19.94 -6.62 0.58
N HIS A 466 -19.27 -6.36 1.71
CA HIS A 466 -18.15 -5.43 1.81
C HIS A 466 -16.99 -5.78 0.85
N ALA A 467 -16.59 -7.06 0.80
CA ALA A 467 -15.54 -7.50 -0.10
C ALA A 467 -15.95 -7.35 -1.58
N ASN A 468 -17.22 -7.58 -1.91
CA ASN A 468 -17.77 -7.35 -3.25
C ASN A 468 -17.79 -5.86 -3.60
N GLU A 469 -18.21 -4.99 -2.70
CA GLU A 469 -18.26 -3.55 -2.96
C GLU A 469 -16.86 -2.98 -3.18
N MET A 470 -15.89 -3.39 -2.37
CA MET A 470 -14.55 -2.77 -2.36
C MET A 470 -13.56 -3.43 -3.31
N ALA A 471 -13.67 -4.74 -3.53
CA ALA A 471 -12.75 -5.50 -4.38
C ALA A 471 -13.44 -6.18 -5.57
N VAL A 472 -14.76 -6.06 -5.72
CA VAL A 472 -15.54 -6.72 -6.80
C VAL A 472 -15.39 -8.25 -6.72
N MET A 473 -15.04 -8.77 -5.54
CA MET A 473 -14.77 -10.19 -5.28
C MET A 473 -15.47 -10.69 -4.01
N GLY A 474 -16.39 -11.63 -4.19
CA GLY A 474 -17.21 -12.18 -3.12
C GLY A 474 -16.55 -13.39 -2.49
N HIS A 475 -15.71 -13.16 -1.47
CA HIS A 475 -15.02 -14.22 -0.76
C HIS A 475 -15.81 -14.68 0.46
N SER A 476 -16.45 -15.84 0.36
CA SER A 476 -17.20 -16.42 1.49
C SER A 476 -16.32 -16.95 2.63
N ASP A 477 -15.02 -17.08 2.37
CA ASP A 477 -13.99 -17.58 3.26
C ASP A 477 -13.02 -16.50 3.74
N ALA A 478 -13.09 -15.27 3.19
CA ALA A 478 -12.25 -14.17 3.65
C ALA A 478 -12.72 -13.64 5.00
N ASN A 479 -11.74 -13.19 5.80
CA ASN A 479 -11.95 -12.42 7.00
C ASN A 479 -11.25 -11.05 6.89
N CYS A 480 -11.57 -10.14 7.81
CA CYS A 480 -11.04 -8.77 7.79
C CYS A 480 -9.51 -8.71 7.78
N THR A 481 -8.84 -9.62 8.51
CA THR A 481 -7.37 -9.59 8.65
C THR A 481 -6.63 -10.10 7.43
N ASP A 482 -7.27 -10.90 6.57
CA ASP A 482 -6.67 -11.36 5.31
C ASP A 482 -6.35 -10.16 4.41
N CYS A 483 -7.26 -9.18 4.36
CA CYS A 483 -7.13 -8.00 3.51
C CYS A 483 -6.50 -6.80 4.23
N HIS A 484 -6.90 -6.53 5.47
CA HIS A 484 -6.47 -5.33 6.19
C HIS A 484 -5.17 -5.50 6.99
N MET A 485 -4.75 -6.75 7.25
CA MET A 485 -3.51 -7.03 8.00
C MET A 485 -2.58 -7.96 7.21
N PRO A 486 -2.27 -7.65 5.93
CA PRO A 486 -1.43 -8.52 5.12
C PRO A 486 -0.06 -8.70 5.77
N LYS A 487 0.50 -9.92 5.67
CA LYS A 487 1.81 -10.23 6.23
C LYS A 487 2.90 -9.65 5.32
N THR A 488 3.25 -8.37 5.49
CA THR A 488 4.19 -7.64 4.61
C THR A 488 5.65 -7.73 5.04
N ALA A 489 5.89 -8.11 6.31
CA ALA A 489 7.20 -8.12 6.92
C ALA A 489 7.74 -9.54 7.14
N LYS A 490 9.05 -9.67 7.04
CA LYS A 490 9.79 -10.92 7.31
C LYS A 490 10.48 -10.89 8.66
N SER A 491 10.22 -11.91 9.46
CA SER A 491 10.91 -12.27 10.69
C SER A 491 11.86 -13.45 10.47
N ALA A 492 11.34 -14.54 9.93
CA ALA A 492 12.01 -15.82 9.74
C ALA A 492 11.95 -16.23 8.26
N ILE A 493 10.74 -16.25 7.68
CA ILE A 493 10.51 -16.74 6.32
C ILE A 493 9.71 -15.76 5.47
N ASN A 494 9.84 -15.92 4.16
CA ASN A 494 8.82 -15.51 3.20
C ASN A 494 8.17 -16.78 2.69
N VAL A 495 6.87 -16.75 2.47
CA VAL A 495 6.14 -17.76 1.71
C VAL A 495 6.24 -17.39 0.23
N THR A 496 6.63 -18.36 -0.59
CA THR A 496 6.70 -18.20 -2.04
C THR A 496 5.76 -19.18 -2.73
N ASP A 497 5.23 -18.79 -3.89
CA ASP A 497 4.54 -19.72 -4.78
C ASP A 497 5.55 -20.63 -5.53
N SER A 498 5.05 -21.60 -6.31
CA SER A 498 5.87 -22.51 -7.14
C SER A 498 6.65 -21.81 -8.25
N ALA A 499 6.26 -20.59 -8.63
CA ALA A 499 7.02 -19.74 -9.54
C ALA A 499 8.15 -18.98 -8.84
N GLY A 500 8.23 -19.07 -7.51
CA GLY A 500 9.25 -18.41 -6.67
C GLY A 500 8.90 -16.97 -6.31
N ASN A 501 7.68 -16.51 -6.56
CA ASN A 501 7.23 -15.18 -6.19
C ASN A 501 6.92 -15.15 -4.70
N VAL A 502 7.32 -14.08 -4.00
CA VAL A 502 6.96 -13.88 -2.59
C VAL A 502 5.49 -13.48 -2.52
N ILE A 503 4.67 -14.31 -1.87
CA ILE A 503 3.23 -14.10 -1.72
C ILE A 503 2.83 -13.65 -0.32
N SER A 504 3.68 -13.89 0.69
CA SER A 504 3.42 -13.54 2.08
C SER A 504 4.73 -13.49 2.88
N GLY A 505 4.80 -12.61 3.88
CA GLY A 505 5.76 -12.67 4.98
C GLY A 505 5.26 -13.57 6.10
N ASP A 506 5.74 -13.33 7.32
CA ASP A 506 5.35 -14.08 8.52
C ASP A 506 4.95 -13.19 9.70
N ILE A 507 4.87 -11.87 9.49
CA ILE A 507 4.35 -10.88 10.44
C ILE A 507 3.23 -10.09 9.78
N ALA A 508 2.04 -10.13 10.40
CA ALA A 508 0.90 -9.32 10.01
C ALA A 508 1.19 -7.82 10.19
N GLY A 509 0.93 -7.04 9.14
CA GLY A 509 0.96 -5.58 9.21
C GLY A 509 -0.15 -5.07 10.12
N HIS A 510 0.10 -3.99 10.85
CA HIS A 510 -0.88 -3.35 11.74
C HIS A 510 -1.35 -1.99 11.25
N SER A 511 -1.19 -1.73 9.94
CA SER A 511 -1.63 -0.48 9.34
C SER A 511 -3.13 -0.48 9.08
N LEU A 512 -3.78 -1.65 9.11
CA LEU A 512 -5.19 -1.86 8.75
C LEU A 512 -5.54 -1.40 7.32
N ARG A 513 -4.52 -1.04 6.53
CA ARG A 513 -4.65 -0.63 5.14
C ARG A 513 -4.52 -1.86 4.26
N ILE A 514 -5.36 -1.91 3.23
CA ILE A 514 -5.18 -2.87 2.14
C ILE A 514 -3.87 -2.54 1.45
N VAL A 515 -3.04 -3.57 1.24
CA VAL A 515 -1.90 -3.47 0.33
C VAL A 515 -2.40 -3.96 -1.01
N TRP A 516 -2.52 -3.06 -1.98
CA TRP A 516 -3.07 -3.37 -3.29
C TRP A 516 -2.02 -4.02 -4.19
N PRO A 517 -2.44 -4.85 -5.17
CA PRO A 517 -1.52 -5.44 -6.15
C PRO A 517 -0.71 -4.40 -6.95
N SER A 518 -1.26 -3.20 -7.18
CA SER A 518 -0.55 -2.03 -7.72
C SER A 518 0.73 -1.72 -6.96
N GLN A 519 0.69 -1.81 -5.63
CA GLN A 519 1.84 -1.55 -4.77
C GLN A 519 2.89 -2.65 -4.88
N SER A 520 2.50 -3.92 -5.08
CA SER A 520 3.47 -4.99 -5.37
C SER A 520 4.14 -4.83 -6.73
N VAL A 521 3.43 -4.30 -7.73
CA VAL A 521 4.01 -3.95 -9.04
C VAL A 521 5.04 -2.83 -8.88
N GLN A 522 4.71 -1.81 -8.09
CA GLN A 522 5.59 -0.68 -7.82
C GLN A 522 6.80 -1.06 -6.94
N TYR A 523 6.60 -1.96 -5.97
CA TYR A 523 7.61 -2.40 -5.01
C TYR A 523 7.84 -3.91 -5.11
N PRO A 524 8.70 -4.36 -6.03
CA PRO A 524 8.94 -5.79 -6.25
C PRO A 524 9.30 -6.55 -4.95
N GLY A 525 8.56 -7.63 -4.71
CA GLY A 525 8.72 -8.48 -3.53
C GLY A 525 7.92 -8.06 -2.30
N LEU A 526 7.15 -6.96 -2.35
CA LEU A 526 6.13 -6.61 -1.36
C LEU A 526 4.95 -7.60 -1.46
N PRO A 527 4.63 -8.38 -0.42
CA PRO A 527 3.38 -9.12 -0.35
C PRO A 527 2.19 -8.17 -0.33
N ASN A 528 1.09 -8.52 -1.01
CA ASN A 528 -0.15 -7.75 -0.98
C ASN A 528 -1.31 -8.56 -0.38
N SER A 529 -2.42 -7.87 -0.16
CA SER A 529 -3.63 -8.44 0.45
C SER A 529 -4.29 -9.55 -0.39
N CYS A 530 -4.01 -9.60 -1.70
CA CYS A 530 -4.59 -10.58 -2.61
C CYS A 530 -3.66 -11.78 -2.85
N SER A 531 -2.34 -11.61 -2.78
CA SER A 531 -1.35 -12.60 -3.23
C SER A 531 -1.34 -13.90 -2.43
N ASN A 532 -1.86 -13.89 -1.20
CA ASN A 532 -1.98 -15.12 -0.41
C ASN A 532 -2.93 -16.13 -1.05
N CYS A 533 -3.97 -15.65 -1.75
CA CYS A 533 -4.99 -16.48 -2.40
C CYS A 533 -4.93 -16.42 -3.94
N HIS A 534 -4.40 -15.34 -4.51
CA HIS A 534 -4.27 -15.10 -5.94
C HIS A 534 -2.80 -15.20 -6.36
N ASN A 535 -2.32 -16.43 -6.56
CA ASN A 535 -0.93 -16.72 -6.91
C ASN A 535 -0.79 -17.89 -7.89
N ALA A 536 0.45 -18.13 -8.38
CA ALA A 536 0.70 -19.14 -9.40
C ALA A 536 0.25 -20.56 -8.99
N ASP A 537 0.31 -20.90 -7.70
CA ASP A 537 -0.07 -22.24 -7.22
C ASP A 537 -1.58 -22.45 -7.30
N THR A 538 -2.33 -21.44 -6.88
CA THR A 538 -3.79 -21.45 -6.96
C THR A 538 -4.31 -21.44 -8.40
N ILE A 539 -3.53 -20.90 -9.35
CA ILE A 539 -3.82 -20.96 -10.79
C ILE A 539 -3.51 -22.36 -11.35
N ALA A 540 -2.41 -22.99 -10.91
CA ALA A 540 -1.91 -24.25 -11.45
C ALA A 540 -2.72 -25.48 -11.00
N THR A 541 -3.31 -25.45 -9.80
CA THR A 541 -4.19 -26.53 -9.35
C THR A 541 -5.57 -26.38 -10.00
N GLY A 542 -5.81 -27.10 -11.10
CA GLY A 542 -7.09 -27.11 -11.84
C GLY A 542 -8.33 -27.59 -11.06
N SER A 543 -8.30 -27.57 -9.73
CA SER A 543 -9.42 -27.83 -8.82
C SER A 543 -10.23 -26.59 -8.45
N ASN A 544 -9.75 -25.38 -8.73
CA ASN A 544 -10.54 -24.14 -8.80
C ASN A 544 -9.58 -23.02 -9.25
N PRO A 545 -9.47 -22.69 -10.55
CA PRO A 545 -8.76 -21.46 -10.92
C PRO A 545 -9.45 -20.31 -10.21
N VAL A 546 -8.73 -19.55 -9.38
CA VAL A 546 -9.30 -18.36 -8.74
C VAL A 546 -9.47 -17.32 -9.85
N PRO A 547 -10.71 -17.06 -10.31
CA PRO A 547 -10.95 -16.13 -11.41
C PRO A 547 -10.45 -14.73 -11.01
N GLY A 548 -10.03 -13.92 -11.98
CA GLY A 548 -9.65 -12.52 -11.74
C GLY A 548 -8.16 -12.27 -11.49
N THR A 549 -7.33 -13.30 -11.24
CA THR A 549 -5.90 -13.08 -10.90
C THR A 549 -5.11 -12.38 -12.01
N ASP A 550 -5.27 -12.83 -13.27
CA ASP A 550 -4.58 -12.23 -14.41
C ASP A 550 -5.11 -10.81 -14.70
N GLN A 551 -6.41 -10.58 -14.49
CA GLN A 551 -7.06 -9.29 -14.65
C GLN A 551 -6.56 -8.27 -13.64
N ILE A 552 -6.46 -8.66 -12.36
CA ILE A 552 -5.93 -7.85 -11.27
C ILE A 552 -4.48 -7.47 -11.55
N LEU A 553 -3.65 -8.42 -11.99
CA LEU A 553 -2.25 -8.13 -12.31
C LEU A 553 -2.12 -7.20 -13.53
N ALA A 554 -2.92 -7.41 -14.57
CA ALA A 554 -2.92 -6.55 -15.75
C ALA A 554 -3.39 -5.12 -15.43
N TRP A 555 -4.45 -4.98 -14.62
CA TRP A 555 -4.93 -3.70 -14.11
C TRP A 555 -3.86 -3.00 -13.27
N ALA A 556 -3.26 -3.71 -12.32
CA ALA A 556 -2.24 -3.17 -11.41
C ALA A 556 -1.02 -2.62 -12.15
N LYS A 557 -0.69 -3.18 -13.31
CA LYS A 557 0.39 -2.67 -14.16
C LYS A 557 -0.05 -1.48 -15.01
N SER A 558 -1.35 -1.33 -15.30
CA SER A 558 -1.89 -0.30 -16.20
C SER A 558 -1.79 1.11 -15.62
N GLY A 559 -1.98 2.13 -16.46
CA GLY A 559 -2.04 3.53 -15.98
C GLY A 559 -3.18 3.80 -14.99
N HIS A 560 -4.22 2.97 -14.99
CA HIS A 560 -5.34 3.03 -14.05
C HIS A 560 -4.99 2.47 -12.66
N GLY A 561 -3.95 1.63 -12.55
CA GLY A 561 -3.44 1.11 -11.28
C GLY A 561 -2.15 1.80 -10.78
N ASP A 562 -1.56 2.70 -11.58
CA ASP A 562 -0.31 3.39 -11.22
C ASP A 562 -0.54 4.56 -10.25
N GLU A 563 -0.53 4.27 -8.95
CA GLU A 563 -0.67 5.26 -7.86
C GLU A 563 0.32 6.44 -7.94
N THR A 564 1.41 6.31 -8.71
CA THR A 564 2.42 7.37 -8.84
C THR A 564 2.18 8.35 -9.97
N SER A 565 1.23 8.06 -10.86
CA SER A 565 1.00 8.91 -12.02
C SER A 565 0.41 10.27 -11.60
N ASP A 566 0.72 11.31 -12.37
CA ASP A 566 0.18 12.66 -12.11
C ASP A 566 -1.36 12.65 -12.12
N ALA A 567 -1.99 11.77 -12.91
CA ALA A 567 -3.45 11.64 -12.92
C ALA A 567 -4.02 11.33 -11.54
N TRP A 568 -3.33 10.54 -10.71
CA TRP A 568 -3.82 10.19 -9.38
C TRP A 568 -3.20 11.04 -8.29
N LYS A 569 -1.95 11.52 -8.41
CA LYS A 569 -1.31 12.23 -7.29
C LYS A 569 -1.28 13.76 -7.35
N HIS A 570 -1.69 14.36 -8.47
CA HIS A 570 -1.46 15.80 -8.70
C HIS A 570 -2.13 16.70 -7.66
N TYR A 571 -3.33 16.35 -7.23
CA TYR A 571 -4.02 16.97 -6.10
C TYR A 571 -4.38 15.90 -5.08
N ASP A 572 -4.71 16.32 -3.86
CA ASP A 572 -5.54 15.50 -3.00
C ASP A 572 -6.98 15.56 -3.54
N TRP A 573 -7.44 14.45 -4.10
CA TRP A 573 -8.78 14.35 -4.68
C TRP A 573 -9.86 14.05 -3.64
N ASP A 574 -9.47 13.59 -2.45
CA ASP A 574 -10.39 13.33 -1.33
C ASP A 574 -10.59 14.56 -0.44
N GLU A 575 -9.62 15.49 -0.44
CA GLU A 575 -9.72 16.76 0.26
C GLU A 575 -10.73 17.68 -0.44
N GLY A 576 -11.89 17.86 0.18
CA GLY A 576 -12.78 18.96 -0.13
C GLY A 576 -12.20 20.29 0.36
N ASP A 577 -11.04 20.74 -0.15
CA ASP A 577 -10.23 21.90 0.32
C ASP A 577 -11.02 22.89 1.20
N VAL A 578 -10.91 22.69 2.52
CA VAL A 578 -11.57 23.53 3.54
C VAL A 578 -10.78 24.82 3.78
N THR A 579 -9.57 24.95 3.22
CA THR A 579 -8.68 26.08 3.53
C THR A 579 -8.72 27.20 2.50
N THR A 580 -9.07 26.93 1.23
CA THR A 580 -9.16 28.00 0.23
C THR A 580 -10.46 28.06 -0.59
N THR A 581 -11.15 26.97 -0.89
CA THR A 581 -12.57 26.97 -1.38
C THR A 581 -13.20 25.57 -1.29
N PRO A 582 -14.15 25.31 -0.37
CA PRO A 582 -14.83 24.00 -0.29
C PRO A 582 -15.48 23.62 -1.63
N GLY A 583 -15.19 22.41 -2.14
CA GLY A 583 -15.81 21.85 -3.34
C GLY A 583 -15.15 22.14 -4.69
N SER A 584 -13.96 22.77 -4.74
CA SER A 584 -13.32 23.16 -6.00
C SER A 584 -12.88 21.98 -6.91
N ARG A 585 -12.72 20.77 -6.35
CA ARG A 585 -12.23 19.57 -7.06
C ARG A 585 -13.26 18.44 -7.18
N GLN A 586 -14.45 18.61 -6.63
CA GLN A 586 -15.53 17.62 -6.66
C GLN A 586 -15.89 17.17 -8.09
N ALA A 587 -15.92 18.10 -9.04
CA ALA A 587 -16.18 17.77 -10.45
C ALA A 587 -15.07 16.95 -11.13
N CYS A 588 -13.87 16.87 -10.54
CA CYS A 588 -12.75 16.07 -11.05
C CYS A 588 -12.79 14.63 -10.54
N GLN A 589 -13.45 14.38 -9.40
CA GLN A 589 -13.48 13.07 -8.74
C GLN A 589 -14.05 11.97 -9.64
N ARG A 590 -15.00 12.30 -10.53
CA ARG A 590 -15.59 11.35 -11.50
C ARG A 590 -14.58 10.63 -12.40
N CYS A 591 -13.35 11.15 -12.54
CA CYS A 591 -12.30 10.54 -13.37
C CYS A 591 -10.97 10.31 -12.66
N HIS A 592 -10.81 10.84 -11.44
CA HIS A 592 -9.56 10.78 -10.68
C HIS A 592 -9.69 10.00 -9.37
N THR A 593 -10.85 9.37 -9.14
CA THR A 593 -11.11 8.52 -7.98
C THR A 593 -12.04 7.38 -8.38
N ALA A 594 -11.86 6.16 -7.86
CA ALA A 594 -12.76 5.05 -8.17
C ALA A 594 -14.18 5.29 -7.67
N THR A 595 -14.33 5.89 -6.49
CA THR A 595 -15.64 6.22 -5.89
C THR A 595 -16.39 7.26 -6.70
N GLY A 596 -15.70 8.30 -7.16
CA GLY A 596 -16.28 9.28 -8.07
C GLY A 596 -16.67 8.70 -9.42
N ALA A 597 -15.85 7.81 -9.98
CA ALA A 597 -16.15 7.12 -11.24
C ALA A 597 -17.38 6.22 -11.09
N MET A 598 -17.43 5.41 -10.04
CA MET A 598 -18.57 4.53 -9.72
C MET A 598 -19.87 5.32 -9.57
N ASN A 599 -19.86 6.39 -8.77
CA ASN A 599 -21.03 7.26 -8.57
C ASN A 599 -21.52 7.86 -9.90
N TYR A 600 -20.60 8.44 -10.69
CA TYR A 600 -20.95 9.01 -11.99
C TYR A 600 -21.48 7.97 -12.98
N LEU A 601 -20.82 6.82 -13.09
CA LEU A 601 -21.17 5.79 -14.07
C LEU A 601 -22.47 5.04 -13.72
N SER A 602 -22.84 5.01 -12.45
CA SER A 602 -24.11 4.42 -11.99
C SER A 602 -25.32 5.25 -12.36
N ASP A 603 -25.23 6.59 -12.28
CA ASP A 603 -26.30 7.51 -12.69
C ASP A 603 -25.73 8.86 -13.19
N PRO A 604 -25.26 8.92 -14.45
CA PRO A 604 -24.67 10.13 -15.00
C PRO A 604 -25.61 11.34 -14.99
N ALA A 605 -26.92 11.10 -15.08
CA ALA A 605 -27.92 12.16 -15.16
C ALA A 605 -28.13 12.86 -13.81
N ASN A 606 -27.93 12.14 -12.69
CA ASN A 606 -28.12 12.66 -11.33
C ASN A 606 -26.84 12.60 -10.48
N TYR A 607 -25.66 12.56 -11.11
CA TYR A 607 -24.38 12.54 -10.40
C TYR A 607 -24.29 13.67 -9.37
N ASP A 608 -24.10 13.29 -8.10
CA ASP A 608 -23.85 14.22 -7.00
C ASP A 608 -22.46 13.91 -6.40
N PRO A 609 -21.46 14.77 -6.63
CA PRO A 609 -20.13 14.53 -6.09
C PRO A 609 -20.04 14.66 -4.57
N ALA A 610 -21.09 15.15 -3.88
CA ALA A 610 -21.16 15.13 -2.43
C ALA A 610 -21.34 13.70 -1.87
N GLU A 611 -21.84 12.77 -2.68
CA GLU A 611 -22.06 11.36 -2.33
C GLU A 611 -20.85 10.48 -2.71
N ASN A 612 -19.71 11.07 -3.09
CA ASN A 612 -18.48 10.31 -3.27
C ASN A 612 -17.92 9.93 -1.90
N GLU A 613 -18.03 8.66 -1.53
CA GLU A 613 -17.60 8.17 -0.22
C GLU A 613 -16.12 7.77 -0.22
N PHE A 614 -15.27 8.58 0.41
CA PHE A 614 -13.86 8.24 0.62
C PHE A 614 -13.71 7.43 1.90
N PHE A 615 -13.99 6.13 1.82
CA PHE A 615 -14.01 5.18 2.95
C PHE A 615 -12.70 5.07 3.76
N LEU A 616 -11.62 5.76 3.34
CA LEU A 616 -10.34 5.75 4.04
C LEU A 616 -9.89 7.10 4.58
N GLY A 617 -10.59 8.23 4.36
CA GLY A 617 -10.41 9.52 5.06
C GLY A 617 -8.99 9.92 5.51
N LEU A 618 -7.95 9.57 4.74
CA LEU A 618 -6.54 9.61 5.17
C LEU A 618 -5.68 10.51 4.27
N GLY A 619 -6.30 11.40 3.48
CA GLY A 619 -5.61 12.35 2.60
C GLY A 619 -4.79 11.65 1.53
N LYS A 620 -5.33 10.58 0.91
CA LYS A 620 -4.64 9.84 -0.14
C LYS A 620 -5.56 9.48 -1.29
N ASN A 621 -5.01 9.75 -2.47
CA ASN A 621 -5.65 9.57 -3.75
C ASN A 621 -5.96 8.11 -4.06
N GLN A 622 -7.23 7.84 -4.37
CA GLN A 622 -7.66 6.57 -4.93
C GLN A 622 -7.23 6.50 -6.40
N VAL A 623 -6.69 5.36 -6.83
CA VAL A 623 -6.63 5.02 -8.26
C VAL A 623 -8.00 4.51 -8.74
N LEU A 624 -8.14 4.22 -10.03
CA LEU A 624 -9.37 3.64 -10.58
C LEU A 624 -9.40 2.13 -10.32
N TYR A 625 -9.87 1.73 -9.15
CA TYR A 625 -10.13 0.33 -8.77
C TYR A 625 -11.27 -0.31 -9.58
N CYS A 626 -11.39 -1.64 -9.48
CA CYS A 626 -12.34 -2.46 -10.24
C CYS A 626 -13.79 -1.92 -10.17
N TYR A 627 -14.26 -1.55 -8.98
CA TYR A 627 -15.63 -1.04 -8.76
C TYR A 627 -15.90 0.31 -9.42
N GLY A 628 -14.84 1.04 -9.82
CA GLY A 628 -14.98 2.23 -10.64
C GLY A 628 -15.60 1.92 -12.01
N CYS A 629 -15.32 0.75 -12.58
CA CYS A 629 -15.82 0.33 -13.90
C CYS A 629 -16.89 -0.77 -13.84
N HIS A 630 -16.97 -1.51 -12.74
CA HIS A 630 -17.84 -2.69 -12.59
C HIS A 630 -18.94 -2.50 -11.54
N ASP A 631 -20.13 -3.06 -11.79
CA ASP A 631 -21.27 -3.08 -10.87
C ASP A 631 -21.52 -4.49 -10.29
N GLY A 632 -21.09 -4.72 -9.04
CA GLY A 632 -21.26 -6.01 -8.36
C GLY A 632 -20.26 -7.08 -8.82
N ASN A 633 -20.61 -8.37 -8.74
CA ASN A 633 -19.66 -9.47 -9.00
C ASN A 633 -19.13 -9.49 -10.45
N ASP A 634 -17.85 -9.18 -10.60
CA ASP A 634 -16.79 -9.35 -11.65
C ASP A 634 -17.13 -9.41 -13.16
N THR A 635 -18.38 -9.60 -13.60
CA THR A 635 -18.70 -9.69 -15.04
C THR A 635 -19.48 -8.50 -15.57
N ASN A 636 -20.16 -7.74 -14.71
CA ASN A 636 -20.98 -6.63 -15.16
C ASN A 636 -20.16 -5.34 -15.11
N VAL A 637 -20.21 -4.61 -16.21
CA VAL A 637 -19.59 -3.30 -16.37
C VAL A 637 -20.71 -2.28 -16.27
N HIS A 638 -20.44 -1.13 -15.63
CA HIS A 638 -21.42 -0.04 -15.57
C HIS A 638 -21.94 0.29 -16.97
N THR A 639 -23.26 0.51 -17.08
CA THR A 639 -23.93 0.84 -18.33
C THR A 639 -24.54 2.25 -18.27
N PRO A 640 -23.71 3.31 -18.26
CA PRO A 640 -24.18 4.69 -18.11
C PRO A 640 -25.06 5.17 -19.27
N GLY A 641 -25.10 4.42 -20.38
CA GLY A 641 -25.72 4.84 -21.63
C GLY A 641 -25.00 6.04 -22.24
N ALA A 642 -25.73 6.85 -23.01
CA ALA A 642 -25.18 8.02 -23.70
C ALA A 642 -24.50 9.01 -22.74
N ILE A 643 -23.30 9.48 -23.10
CA ILE A 643 -22.50 10.41 -22.29
C ILE A 643 -22.62 11.83 -22.84
N VAL A 644 -22.92 12.78 -21.95
CA VAL A 644 -22.96 14.21 -22.29
C VAL A 644 -21.62 14.84 -21.93
N ALA A 645 -20.95 15.45 -22.90
CA ALA A 645 -19.67 16.13 -22.67
C ALA A 645 -19.86 17.48 -21.97
N ASP A 646 -18.78 17.98 -21.35
CA ASP A 646 -18.78 19.29 -20.65
C ASP A 646 -18.78 20.50 -21.63
N TYR A 647 -18.77 20.25 -22.94
CA TYR A 647 -18.63 21.27 -23.99
C TYR A 647 -19.74 21.19 -25.05
N LYS A 648 -19.81 22.22 -25.89
CA LYS A 648 -20.88 22.44 -26.87
C LYS A 648 -20.41 22.35 -28.30
N ASP A 649 -21.30 21.97 -29.20
CA ASP A 649 -21.08 22.02 -30.64
C ASP A 649 -21.33 23.42 -31.23
N ALA A 650 -21.10 23.58 -32.54
CA ALA A 650 -21.30 24.83 -33.26
C ALA A 650 -22.76 25.32 -33.30
N THR A 651 -23.73 24.48 -32.93
CA THR A 651 -25.15 24.87 -32.80
C THR A 651 -25.47 25.42 -31.41
N GLY A 652 -24.53 25.33 -30.46
CA GLY A 652 -24.70 25.68 -29.06
C GLY A 652 -25.36 24.58 -28.21
N SER A 653 -25.51 23.38 -28.78
CA SER A 653 -26.03 22.18 -28.09
C SER A 653 -24.89 21.45 -27.40
N SER A 654 -25.16 20.80 -26.26
CA SER A 654 -24.16 19.94 -25.62
C SER A 654 -23.81 18.78 -26.55
N VAL A 655 -22.52 18.45 -26.62
CA VAL A 655 -22.07 17.26 -27.37
C VAL A 655 -22.52 16.02 -26.61
N VAL A 656 -23.14 15.08 -27.33
CA VAL A 656 -23.61 13.80 -26.78
C VAL A 656 -22.96 12.67 -27.55
N PHE A 657 -22.20 11.84 -26.84
CA PHE A 657 -21.75 10.55 -27.34
C PHE A 657 -22.91 9.56 -27.17
N PRO A 658 -23.28 8.83 -28.22
CA PRO A 658 -24.42 7.91 -28.15
C PRO A 658 -24.14 6.74 -27.21
N ASP A 659 -25.09 5.82 -27.08
CA ASP A 659 -24.85 4.55 -26.42
C ASP A 659 -23.93 3.70 -27.31
N LEU A 660 -22.70 3.51 -26.85
CA LEU A 660 -21.58 2.79 -27.45
C LEU A 660 -21.28 1.51 -26.66
N GLY A 661 -22.26 0.99 -25.90
CA GLY A 661 -22.10 -0.20 -25.08
C GLY A 661 -21.04 -0.01 -23.98
N ASN A 662 -20.17 -1.02 -23.81
CA ASN A 662 -19.16 -0.99 -22.75
C ASN A 662 -18.16 0.17 -22.91
N SER A 663 -18.01 0.75 -24.10
CA SER A 663 -17.09 1.86 -24.32
C SER A 663 -17.53 3.16 -23.63
N ASN A 664 -18.79 3.30 -23.20
CA ASN A 664 -19.25 4.50 -22.50
C ASN A 664 -18.56 4.70 -21.14
N VAL A 665 -18.07 3.64 -20.48
CA VAL A 665 -17.26 3.79 -19.26
C VAL A 665 -15.95 4.52 -19.54
N CYS A 666 -15.34 4.29 -20.70
CA CYS A 666 -14.13 4.98 -21.14
C CYS A 666 -14.44 6.43 -21.53
N VAL A 667 -15.51 6.63 -22.31
CA VAL A 667 -15.94 7.94 -22.82
C VAL A 667 -16.28 8.92 -21.70
N ALA A 668 -16.78 8.43 -20.55
CA ALA A 668 -17.06 9.25 -19.36
C ALA A 668 -15.89 10.14 -18.93
N CYS A 669 -14.65 9.69 -19.18
CA CYS A 669 -13.44 10.43 -18.84
C CYS A 669 -12.60 10.84 -20.05
N HIS A 670 -12.55 10.01 -21.09
CA HIS A 670 -11.74 10.22 -22.28
C HIS A 670 -12.44 11.00 -23.41
N ALA A 671 -13.56 11.68 -23.11
CA ALA A 671 -14.20 12.64 -24.01
C ALA A 671 -13.46 13.99 -24.10
N GLY A 672 -12.62 14.31 -23.12
CA GLY A 672 -12.08 15.67 -22.93
C GLY A 672 -13.08 16.62 -22.25
N ARG A 673 -12.63 17.83 -21.91
CA ARG A 673 -13.39 18.82 -21.13
C ARG A 673 -13.63 20.16 -21.82
N SER A 674 -12.98 20.40 -22.95
CA SER A 674 -13.15 21.61 -23.75
C SER A 674 -12.87 21.29 -25.22
N ASN A 675 -13.41 22.08 -26.14
CA ASN A 675 -13.23 21.90 -27.57
C ASN A 675 -12.87 23.19 -28.31
N GLY A 676 -12.53 23.08 -29.60
CA GLY A 676 -12.25 24.25 -30.43
C GLY A 676 -13.42 25.21 -30.59
N GLN A 677 -14.67 24.74 -30.48
CA GLN A 677 -15.84 25.62 -30.53
C GLN A 677 -15.90 26.56 -29.32
N TYR A 678 -15.52 26.08 -28.13
CA TYR A 678 -15.40 26.93 -26.93
C TYR A 678 -14.46 28.12 -27.17
N ILE A 679 -13.35 27.92 -27.89
CA ILE A 679 -12.42 28.99 -28.25
C ILE A 679 -13.11 30.02 -29.15
N LYS A 680 -13.80 29.58 -30.21
CA LYS A 680 -14.49 30.47 -31.15
C LYS A 680 -15.55 31.33 -30.44
N ASP A 681 -16.31 30.71 -29.54
CA ASP A 681 -17.39 31.38 -28.82
C ASP A 681 -16.89 32.36 -27.76
N ASN A 682 -15.69 32.12 -27.20
CA ASN A 682 -15.17 32.85 -26.03
C ASN A 682 -13.87 33.62 -26.30
N PHE A 683 -13.43 33.73 -27.56
CA PHE A 683 -12.13 34.30 -27.90
C PHE A 683 -11.89 35.70 -27.34
N THR A 684 -12.92 36.55 -27.28
CA THR A 684 -12.78 37.90 -26.72
C THR A 684 -12.22 37.87 -25.30
N THR A 685 -12.63 36.89 -24.48
CA THR A 685 -12.13 36.68 -23.12
C THR A 685 -10.79 35.96 -23.13
N LEU A 686 -10.67 34.89 -23.93
CA LEU A 686 -9.48 34.04 -23.98
C LEU A 686 -8.25 34.75 -24.56
N SER A 687 -8.44 35.78 -25.38
CA SER A 687 -7.38 36.55 -26.03
C SER A 687 -6.39 37.23 -25.06
N GLN A 688 -6.74 37.30 -23.77
CA GLN A 688 -5.92 37.88 -22.70
C GLN A 688 -5.69 36.90 -21.54
N GLN A 689 -5.90 35.61 -21.76
CA GLN A 689 -5.71 34.56 -20.76
C GLN A 689 -4.63 33.58 -21.20
N ASN A 690 -3.96 32.96 -20.23
CA ASN A 690 -3.05 31.86 -20.56
C ASN A 690 -3.84 30.65 -21.08
N PHE A 691 -3.13 29.74 -21.75
CA PHE A 691 -3.75 28.58 -22.39
C PHE A 691 -4.53 27.65 -21.44
N GLY A 692 -4.25 27.69 -20.12
CA GLY A 692 -4.97 26.91 -19.13
C GLY A 692 -6.49 27.07 -19.17
N SER A 693 -6.98 28.24 -19.59
CA SER A 693 -8.40 28.54 -19.76
C SER A 693 -9.04 27.96 -21.03
N ALA A 694 -8.23 27.51 -21.99
CA ALA A 694 -8.69 26.92 -23.26
C ALA A 694 -8.43 25.40 -23.34
N ASN A 695 -7.62 24.84 -22.45
CA ASN A 695 -7.13 23.46 -22.49
C ASN A 695 -8.25 22.40 -22.64
N SER A 696 -8.07 21.48 -23.60
CA SER A 696 -8.97 20.35 -23.87
C SER A 696 -9.08 19.34 -22.73
N HIS A 697 -8.10 19.32 -21.82
CA HIS A 697 -7.77 18.20 -20.94
C HIS A 697 -7.19 17.00 -21.71
N TYR A 698 -6.58 16.05 -20.99
CA TYR A 698 -5.68 15.03 -21.57
C TYR A 698 -6.41 13.77 -22.02
N LEU A 699 -5.76 12.97 -22.88
CA LEU A 699 -6.22 11.67 -23.36
C LEU A 699 -7.65 11.68 -23.91
N ALA A 700 -7.98 12.68 -24.73
CA ALA A 700 -9.32 12.92 -25.24
C ALA A 700 -9.67 12.03 -26.46
N ALA A 701 -9.38 10.74 -26.37
CA ALA A 701 -9.51 9.75 -27.43
C ALA A 701 -10.91 9.73 -28.06
N ALA A 702 -11.98 9.76 -27.25
CA ALA A 702 -13.35 9.77 -27.78
C ALA A 702 -13.67 11.07 -28.54
N GLY A 703 -13.15 12.21 -28.05
CA GLY A 703 -13.28 13.50 -28.72
C GLY A 703 -12.61 13.52 -30.10
N ILE A 704 -11.46 12.86 -30.25
CA ILE A 704 -10.76 12.67 -31.53
C ILE A 704 -11.53 11.69 -32.43
N LEU A 705 -11.90 10.53 -31.91
CA LEU A 705 -12.60 9.46 -32.64
C LEU A 705 -13.87 9.97 -33.32
N TYR A 706 -14.73 10.67 -32.55
CA TYR A 706 -16.00 11.23 -33.00
C TYR A 706 -15.91 12.67 -33.53
N LYS A 707 -14.70 13.23 -33.61
CA LYS A 707 -14.45 14.57 -34.12
C LYS A 707 -15.23 15.70 -33.45
N THR A 708 -15.31 15.67 -32.13
CA THR A 708 -16.10 16.66 -31.38
C THR A 708 -15.24 17.71 -30.67
N ILE A 709 -13.93 17.50 -30.63
CA ILE A 709 -13.03 18.26 -29.74
C ILE A 709 -12.08 19.23 -30.44
N GLY A 710 -11.61 18.94 -31.67
CA GLY A 710 -10.59 19.75 -32.35
C GLY A 710 -11.03 21.19 -32.69
N TYR A 711 -10.05 22.07 -32.89
CA TYR A 711 -10.28 23.37 -33.51
C TYR A 711 -10.28 23.24 -35.03
N GLU A 712 -11.49 23.20 -35.58
CA GLU A 712 -11.74 23.15 -37.03
C GLU A 712 -11.74 24.55 -37.64
N TYR A 713 -10.96 24.79 -38.70
CA TYR A 713 -10.87 26.11 -39.33
C TYR A 713 -12.04 26.39 -40.27
N ALA A 714 -12.45 27.66 -40.34
CA ALA A 714 -13.56 28.07 -41.19
C ALA A 714 -13.25 27.84 -42.69
N GLY A 715 -14.14 27.12 -43.37
CA GLY A 715 -14.04 26.83 -44.81
C GLY A 715 -13.26 25.55 -45.15
N ALA A 716 -12.65 24.89 -44.17
CA ALA A 716 -12.04 23.57 -44.32
C ALA A 716 -13.07 22.45 -44.07
N ASP A 717 -12.90 21.31 -44.74
CA ASP A 717 -13.74 20.12 -44.56
C ASP A 717 -13.04 19.11 -43.65
N TYR A 718 -13.77 18.64 -42.64
CA TYR A 718 -13.31 17.64 -41.70
C TYR A 718 -14.19 16.38 -41.74
N ALA A 719 -15.02 16.14 -42.75
CA ALA A 719 -15.87 14.94 -42.78
C ALA A 719 -15.06 13.63 -42.65
N ASN A 720 -15.55 12.68 -41.85
CA ASN A 720 -15.07 11.30 -41.84
C ASN A 720 -15.48 10.65 -43.17
N VAL A 721 -14.51 10.44 -44.08
CA VAL A 721 -14.73 9.75 -45.36
C VAL A 721 -14.04 8.40 -45.27
N GLY A 722 -14.80 7.30 -45.32
CA GLY A 722 -14.22 5.95 -45.27
C GLY A 722 -13.64 5.53 -43.92
N PHE A 723 -14.19 6.05 -42.81
CA PHE A 723 -13.71 5.79 -41.45
C PHE A 723 -14.68 4.85 -40.72
N GLU A 724 -14.16 3.78 -40.11
CA GLU A 724 -14.98 2.74 -39.46
C GLU A 724 -14.68 2.55 -37.95
N HIS A 725 -13.67 3.23 -37.39
CA HIS A 725 -13.31 2.99 -35.97
C HIS A 725 -14.39 3.45 -34.98
N ASP A 726 -15.20 4.44 -35.32
CA ASP A 726 -16.35 4.89 -34.52
C ASP A 726 -17.55 3.94 -34.59
N GLU A 727 -17.50 2.94 -35.49
CA GLU A 727 -18.50 1.91 -35.69
C GLU A 727 -18.12 0.55 -35.09
N ILE A 728 -16.87 0.38 -34.64
CA ILE A 728 -16.35 -0.85 -34.03
C ILE A 728 -17.21 -1.24 -32.81
N GLY A 729 -17.62 -2.49 -32.76
CA GLY A 729 -18.45 -3.03 -31.69
C GLY A 729 -19.89 -2.51 -31.70
N ILE A 730 -20.32 -1.82 -32.77
CA ILE A 730 -21.65 -1.23 -32.94
C ILE A 730 -22.26 -1.67 -34.29
N THR A 731 -21.86 -1.04 -35.40
CA THR A 731 -22.36 -1.34 -36.76
C THR A 731 -21.34 -2.05 -37.62
N ALA A 732 -20.04 -1.91 -37.33
CA ALA A 732 -18.98 -2.51 -38.14
C ALA A 732 -19.04 -4.05 -38.09
N PRO A 733 -18.98 -4.75 -39.25
CA PRO A 733 -19.16 -6.19 -39.29
C PRO A 733 -18.03 -6.94 -38.57
N ASN A 734 -18.39 -7.98 -37.80
CA ASN A 734 -17.46 -8.88 -37.11
C ASN A 734 -16.57 -8.25 -36.02
N THR A 735 -16.97 -7.10 -35.46
CA THR A 735 -16.19 -6.37 -34.44
C THR A 735 -16.72 -6.55 -33.01
N GLY A 736 -17.72 -7.40 -32.79
CA GLY A 736 -18.32 -7.65 -31.48
C GLY A 736 -19.38 -6.62 -31.07
N THR A 737 -19.62 -6.48 -29.76
CA THR A 737 -20.65 -5.57 -29.20
C THR A 737 -20.11 -4.68 -28.06
N GLY A 738 -18.80 -4.63 -27.86
CA GLY A 738 -18.18 -3.87 -26.75
C GLY A 738 -18.05 -2.36 -27.00
N GLY A 739 -18.40 -1.91 -28.20
CA GLY A 739 -18.09 -0.57 -28.68
C GLY A 739 -16.62 -0.36 -29.07
N PRO A 740 -16.29 0.84 -29.54
CA PRO A 740 -15.05 1.10 -30.27
C PRO A 740 -13.81 1.14 -29.38
N CYS A 741 -13.93 1.59 -28.14
CA CYS A 741 -12.81 1.65 -27.20
C CYS A 741 -12.50 0.24 -26.66
N ALA A 742 -13.52 -0.44 -26.11
CA ALA A 742 -13.34 -1.76 -25.53
C ALA A 742 -12.99 -2.82 -26.58
N GLY A 743 -13.49 -2.69 -27.83
CA GLY A 743 -13.16 -3.60 -28.91
C GLY A 743 -11.66 -3.70 -29.20
N CYS A 744 -10.92 -2.58 -29.05
CA CYS A 744 -9.48 -2.54 -29.31
C CYS A 744 -8.62 -2.62 -28.05
N HIS A 745 -9.05 -2.03 -26.93
CA HIS A 745 -8.24 -1.96 -25.71
C HIS A 745 -8.55 -3.07 -24.70
N MET A 746 -9.71 -3.73 -24.82
CA MET A 746 -10.15 -4.83 -23.96
C MET A 746 -10.39 -6.12 -24.75
N TYR A 747 -9.69 -6.30 -25.88
CA TYR A 747 -9.84 -7.45 -26.76
C TYR A 747 -9.65 -8.78 -26.00
N ASP A 748 -10.37 -9.82 -26.44
CA ASP A 748 -10.30 -11.14 -25.83
C ASP A 748 -8.97 -11.83 -26.19
N THR A 749 -8.26 -12.29 -25.16
CA THR A 749 -6.96 -12.96 -25.26
C THR A 749 -7.09 -14.49 -25.25
N GLY A 750 -8.31 -15.03 -25.13
CA GLY A 750 -8.58 -16.44 -24.90
C GLY A 750 -8.49 -16.87 -23.42
N ALA A 751 -7.92 -16.02 -22.56
CA ALA A 751 -7.94 -16.14 -21.09
C ALA A 751 -8.90 -15.12 -20.42
N GLY A 752 -9.62 -14.32 -21.21
CA GLY A 752 -10.46 -13.22 -20.76
C GLY A 752 -10.08 -11.88 -21.42
N ALA A 753 -10.84 -10.82 -21.07
CA ALA A 753 -10.62 -9.46 -21.55
C ALA A 753 -9.34 -8.82 -20.97
N ASN A 754 -8.64 -8.05 -21.81
CA ASN A 754 -7.34 -7.45 -21.50
C ASN A 754 -7.43 -6.23 -20.54
N HIS A 755 -7.24 -6.42 -19.24
CA HIS A 755 -7.21 -5.32 -18.25
C HIS A 755 -5.89 -4.50 -18.21
N ARG A 756 -5.00 -4.72 -19.18
CA ARG A 756 -3.85 -3.83 -19.43
C ARG A 756 -4.29 -2.57 -20.17
N PHE A 757 -5.46 -2.61 -20.82
CA PHE A 757 -5.99 -1.55 -21.70
C PHE A 757 -5.05 -1.19 -22.86
N THR A 758 -4.16 -2.12 -23.23
CA THR A 758 -3.16 -1.90 -24.29
C THR A 758 -3.71 -2.32 -25.64
N PRO A 759 -3.42 -1.57 -26.73
CA PRO A 759 -3.74 -2.00 -28.09
C PRO A 759 -2.66 -2.93 -28.68
N PHE A 760 -1.61 -3.27 -27.93
CA PHE A 760 -0.48 -4.07 -28.39
C PHE A 760 -0.62 -5.55 -28.06
N ALA A 761 0.05 -6.40 -28.84
CA ALA A 761 0.18 -7.82 -28.56
C ALA A 761 0.86 -8.04 -27.20
N ILE A 762 0.34 -9.01 -26.43
CA ILE A 762 0.81 -9.31 -25.08
C ILE A 762 1.41 -10.72 -24.99
N ASP A 763 2.33 -10.91 -24.06
CA ASP A 763 2.94 -12.20 -23.73
C ASP A 763 2.03 -13.04 -22.83
N ALA A 764 2.53 -14.20 -22.38
CA ALA A 764 1.79 -15.10 -21.50
C ALA A 764 1.50 -14.52 -20.09
N ASN A 765 2.18 -13.44 -19.70
CA ASN A 765 1.99 -12.72 -18.44
C ASN A 765 1.08 -11.49 -18.61
N GLY A 766 0.54 -11.28 -19.81
CA GLY A 766 -0.28 -10.13 -20.15
C GLY A 766 0.51 -8.83 -20.38
N ASP A 767 1.85 -8.90 -20.47
CA ASP A 767 2.70 -7.74 -20.72
C ASP A 767 2.85 -7.50 -22.22
N PRO A 768 2.81 -6.23 -22.72
CA PRO A 768 3.12 -5.94 -24.12
C PRO A 768 4.47 -6.53 -24.52
N ILE A 769 4.49 -7.32 -25.59
CA ILE A 769 5.73 -7.94 -26.10
C ILE A 769 6.68 -6.85 -26.58
N ASP A 770 6.12 -5.90 -27.33
CA ASP A 770 6.73 -4.73 -27.94
C ASP A 770 5.60 -3.86 -28.57
N ASP A 771 5.95 -2.91 -29.44
CA ASP A 771 4.98 -2.07 -30.16
C ASP A 771 4.23 -2.82 -31.28
N THR A 772 4.23 -4.15 -31.31
CA THR A 772 3.44 -4.93 -32.27
C THR A 772 1.95 -4.75 -31.98
N PRO A 773 1.14 -4.28 -32.96
CA PRO A 773 -0.30 -4.16 -32.79
C PRO A 773 -0.97 -5.49 -32.45
N ALA A 774 -2.02 -5.44 -31.63
CA ALA A 774 -2.80 -6.63 -31.29
C ALA A 774 -3.47 -7.26 -32.53
N ALA A 775 -3.83 -8.54 -32.41
CA ALA A 775 -4.46 -9.28 -33.50
C ALA A 775 -5.79 -8.66 -33.97
N VAL A 776 -6.48 -7.92 -33.09
CA VAL A 776 -7.70 -7.17 -33.46
C VAL A 776 -7.42 -6.12 -34.54
N CYS A 777 -6.27 -5.45 -34.50
CA CYS A 777 -5.89 -4.46 -35.49
C CYS A 777 -5.65 -5.12 -36.85
N THR A 778 -4.91 -6.22 -36.86
CA THR A 778 -4.53 -6.93 -38.10
C THR A 778 -5.69 -7.70 -38.74
N ALA A 779 -6.83 -7.83 -38.06
CA ALA A 779 -8.04 -8.37 -38.66
C ALA A 779 -8.57 -7.47 -39.81
N CYS A 780 -8.51 -6.15 -39.63
CA CYS A 780 -8.90 -5.16 -40.63
C CYS A 780 -7.69 -4.61 -41.40
N HIS A 781 -6.59 -4.30 -40.71
CA HIS A 781 -5.35 -3.78 -41.30
C HIS A 781 -4.42 -4.90 -41.78
N ASN A 782 -4.89 -5.71 -42.72
CA ASN A 782 -4.18 -6.88 -43.24
C ASN A 782 -3.47 -6.63 -44.61
N GLY A 783 -3.51 -5.40 -45.13
CA GLY A 783 -2.95 -5.05 -46.43
C GLY A 783 -3.91 -5.24 -47.61
N VAL A 784 -5.18 -5.59 -47.35
CA VAL A 784 -6.25 -5.61 -48.34
C VAL A 784 -7.07 -4.34 -48.17
N ASP A 785 -7.12 -3.52 -49.22
CA ASP A 785 -7.81 -2.21 -49.30
C ASP A 785 -7.26 -1.09 -48.39
N GLU A 786 -6.56 -1.43 -47.30
CA GLU A 786 -5.89 -0.51 -46.36
C GLU A 786 -4.44 -0.95 -46.06
N GLU A 787 -3.62 -0.09 -45.43
CA GLU A 787 -2.25 -0.42 -45.04
C GLU A 787 -2.21 -1.61 -44.06
N ALA A 788 -1.24 -2.52 -44.26
CA ALA A 788 -1.01 -3.62 -43.33
C ALA A 788 -0.36 -3.10 -42.03
N TRP A 789 -1.00 -3.32 -40.88
CA TRP A 789 -0.42 -2.96 -39.60
C TRP A 789 0.51 -4.05 -39.11
N THR A 790 1.80 -3.75 -39.18
CA THR A 790 2.91 -4.51 -38.62
C THR A 790 3.58 -3.65 -37.55
N GLN A 791 4.47 -4.22 -36.75
CA GLN A 791 5.28 -3.42 -35.82
C GLN A 791 5.97 -2.23 -36.51
N ALA A 792 6.52 -2.45 -37.72
CA ALA A 792 7.26 -1.42 -38.44
C ALA A 792 6.35 -0.31 -39.02
N THR A 793 5.24 -0.68 -39.64
CA THR A 793 4.31 0.29 -40.25
C THR A 793 3.54 1.07 -39.19
N PHE A 794 3.15 0.42 -38.09
CA PHE A 794 2.51 1.11 -36.96
C PHE A 794 3.46 2.10 -36.27
N ALA A 795 4.74 1.72 -36.09
CA ALA A 795 5.75 2.63 -35.58
C ALA A 795 6.00 3.81 -36.54
N ALA A 796 6.01 3.57 -37.86
CA ALA A 796 6.15 4.63 -38.86
C ALA A 796 5.00 5.65 -38.80
N GLN A 797 3.75 5.20 -38.62
CA GLN A 797 2.61 6.08 -38.40
C GLN A 797 2.77 6.94 -37.14
N ALA A 798 3.22 6.35 -36.03
CA ALA A 798 3.49 7.06 -34.79
C ALA A 798 4.63 8.09 -34.93
N ASP A 799 5.71 7.73 -35.62
CA ASP A 799 6.85 8.61 -35.90
C ASP A 799 6.46 9.78 -36.81
N GLY A 800 5.67 9.51 -37.86
CA GLY A 800 5.08 10.50 -38.77
C GLY A 800 4.23 11.53 -38.03
N TYR A 801 3.33 11.05 -37.19
CA TYR A 801 2.49 11.88 -36.33
C TYR A 801 3.31 12.75 -35.36
N ALA A 802 4.30 12.17 -34.68
CA ALA A 802 5.19 12.91 -33.79
C ALA A 802 6.00 13.98 -34.54
N ALA A 803 6.48 13.67 -35.74
CA ALA A 803 7.19 14.62 -36.60
C ALA A 803 6.27 15.77 -37.07
N ALA A 804 5.01 15.49 -37.38
CA ALA A 804 4.03 16.51 -37.77
C ALA A 804 3.68 17.45 -36.59
N ILE A 805 3.55 16.91 -35.38
CA ILE A 805 3.43 17.70 -34.14
C ILE A 805 4.66 18.61 -33.95
N ALA A 806 5.87 18.10 -34.21
CA ALA A 806 7.09 18.90 -34.12
C ALA A 806 7.13 20.03 -35.16
N ALA A 807 6.63 19.80 -36.37
CA ALA A 807 6.49 20.84 -37.40
C ALA A 807 5.52 21.95 -36.95
N LEU A 808 4.34 21.58 -36.44
CA LEU A 808 3.38 22.54 -35.89
C LEU A 808 3.96 23.33 -34.71
N THR A 809 4.73 22.67 -33.83
CA THR A 809 5.41 23.34 -32.72
C THR A 809 6.36 24.42 -33.25
N ALA A 810 7.15 24.13 -34.28
CA ALA A 810 8.08 25.09 -34.87
C ALA A 810 7.37 26.29 -35.52
N GLU A 811 6.20 26.10 -36.13
CA GLU A 811 5.41 27.24 -36.65
C GLU A 811 4.95 28.20 -35.55
N LEU A 812 4.52 27.67 -34.40
CA LEU A 812 4.19 28.50 -33.24
C LEU A 812 5.43 29.23 -32.69
N GLU A 813 6.59 28.58 -32.66
CA GLU A 813 7.84 29.21 -32.23
C GLU A 813 8.25 30.37 -33.13
N LYS A 814 8.01 30.30 -34.45
CA LYS A 814 8.23 31.43 -35.37
C LYS A 814 7.36 32.64 -35.03
N LYS A 815 6.21 32.43 -34.38
CA LYS A 815 5.33 33.50 -33.84
C LYS A 815 5.74 33.94 -32.43
N GLY A 816 6.78 33.37 -31.84
CA GLY A 816 7.22 33.66 -30.46
C GLY A 816 6.38 32.96 -29.39
N ILE A 817 5.66 31.90 -29.77
CA ILE A 817 4.81 31.09 -28.88
C ILE A 817 5.53 29.75 -28.63
N TYR A 818 6.08 29.56 -27.44
CA TYR A 818 6.92 28.40 -27.13
C TYR A 818 6.15 27.37 -26.32
N TYR A 819 6.02 26.15 -26.85
CA TYR A 819 5.32 25.03 -26.19
C TYR A 819 6.27 24.26 -25.25
N ASN A 820 5.76 23.85 -24.09
CA ASN A 820 6.43 22.95 -23.16
C ASN A 820 5.42 22.03 -22.49
N ALA A 821 5.36 20.77 -22.92
CA ALA A 821 4.50 19.75 -22.35
C ALA A 821 4.79 19.41 -20.86
N ALA A 822 5.97 19.73 -20.33
CA ALA A 822 6.31 19.45 -18.93
C ALA A 822 5.87 20.56 -17.95
N ALA A 823 5.48 21.74 -18.43
CA ALA A 823 5.22 22.90 -17.58
C ALA A 823 3.86 23.56 -17.88
N TYR A 824 2.89 23.44 -16.98
CA TYR A 824 1.61 24.16 -17.06
C TYR A 824 1.83 25.69 -16.92
N PRO A 825 1.21 26.55 -17.76
CA PRO A 825 0.10 26.31 -18.69
C PRO A 825 0.53 26.05 -20.16
N TYR A 826 1.69 25.42 -20.36
CA TYR A 826 2.20 24.86 -21.62
C TYR A 826 2.72 25.82 -22.68
N PHE A 827 2.25 27.06 -22.73
CA PHE A 827 2.71 28.03 -23.73
C PHE A 827 3.33 29.25 -23.06
N TYR A 828 4.48 29.70 -23.59
CA TYR A 828 5.32 30.73 -22.98
C TYR A 828 5.83 31.75 -24.00
N ASN A 829 6.19 32.94 -23.52
CA ASN A 829 6.83 34.00 -24.31
C ASN A 829 8.35 33.81 -24.48
N THR A 830 8.90 32.69 -24.00
CA THR A 830 10.35 32.43 -24.00
C THR A 830 10.64 30.96 -24.32
N SER A 831 11.70 30.74 -25.10
CA SER A 831 12.23 29.42 -25.41
C SER A 831 13.12 28.85 -24.30
N ASP A 832 13.53 29.64 -23.31
CA ASP A 832 14.39 29.18 -22.22
C ASP A 832 13.56 28.40 -21.18
N PRO A 833 13.73 27.07 -21.04
CA PRO A 833 12.92 26.26 -20.13
C PRO A 833 13.03 26.70 -18.67
N ALA A 834 14.16 27.25 -18.24
CA ALA A 834 14.33 27.75 -16.87
C ALA A 834 13.47 29.00 -16.59
N SER A 835 13.08 29.72 -17.63
CA SER A 835 12.25 30.92 -17.57
C SER A 835 10.77 30.63 -17.86
N GLN A 836 10.40 29.40 -18.22
CA GLN A 836 9.01 29.00 -18.51
C GLN A 836 8.22 28.77 -17.20
N THR A 837 7.89 29.88 -16.55
CA THR A 837 7.08 29.94 -15.33
C THR A 837 5.74 30.60 -15.62
N PHE A 838 4.78 30.50 -14.69
CA PHE A 838 3.46 31.14 -14.81
C PHE A 838 3.52 32.64 -15.15
N ALA A 839 4.55 33.35 -14.65
CA ALA A 839 4.76 34.76 -14.94
C ALA A 839 5.10 35.06 -16.40
N ASN A 840 5.70 34.07 -17.10
CA ASN A 840 6.07 34.16 -18.51
C ASN A 840 5.12 33.39 -19.43
N ALA A 841 3.98 32.91 -18.91
CA ALA A 841 2.96 32.24 -19.70
C ALA A 841 2.48 33.13 -20.86
N TYR A 842 2.31 32.54 -22.04
CA TYR A 842 1.77 33.22 -23.20
C TYR A 842 0.27 33.47 -22.99
N ALA A 843 -0.15 34.73 -23.10
CA ALA A 843 -1.54 35.13 -22.87
C ALA A 843 -2.08 36.14 -23.90
N SER A 844 -1.24 36.63 -24.81
CA SER A 844 -1.61 37.66 -25.79
C SER A 844 -1.91 37.03 -27.15
N TRP A 845 -3.02 36.30 -27.25
CA TRP A 845 -3.40 35.60 -28.47
C TRP A 845 -3.88 36.58 -29.54
N PRO A 846 -3.29 36.58 -30.75
CA PRO A 846 -3.60 37.58 -31.78
C PRO A 846 -4.99 37.39 -32.39
N ASP A 847 -5.42 36.14 -32.55
CA ASP A 847 -6.70 35.73 -33.12
C ASP A 847 -7.09 34.33 -32.62
N ALA A 848 -8.36 33.97 -32.84
CA ALA A 848 -8.91 32.69 -32.38
C ALA A 848 -8.25 31.50 -33.06
N ASP A 849 -7.83 31.66 -34.31
CA ASP A 849 -7.24 30.63 -35.14
C ASP A 849 -5.81 30.28 -34.67
N THR A 850 -5.02 31.27 -34.24
CA THR A 850 -3.70 31.05 -33.62
C THR A 850 -3.82 30.35 -32.27
N LEU A 851 -4.79 30.72 -31.43
CA LEU A 851 -5.10 29.98 -30.20
C LEU A 851 -5.63 28.57 -30.52
N GLY A 852 -6.39 28.43 -31.60
CA GLY A 852 -6.86 27.15 -32.15
C GLY A 852 -5.72 26.23 -32.58
N ALA A 853 -4.68 26.75 -33.22
CA ALA A 853 -3.47 26.02 -33.57
C ALA A 853 -2.74 25.50 -32.32
N ALA A 854 -2.56 26.36 -31.31
CA ALA A 854 -1.99 25.97 -30.02
C ALA A 854 -2.86 24.93 -29.29
N PHE A 855 -4.19 25.06 -29.40
CA PHE A 855 -5.13 24.08 -28.86
C PHE A 855 -4.98 22.72 -29.54
N ASN A 856 -4.96 22.66 -30.87
CA ASN A 856 -4.75 21.43 -31.62
C ASN A 856 -3.40 20.80 -31.29
N LEU A 857 -2.32 21.59 -31.17
CA LEU A 857 -1.01 21.09 -30.75
C LEU A 857 -1.09 20.41 -29.38
N ASN A 858 -1.60 21.09 -28.36
CA ASN A 858 -1.67 20.51 -27.03
C ASN A 858 -2.62 19.32 -26.96
N LEU A 859 -3.79 19.38 -27.62
CA LEU A 859 -4.74 18.27 -27.70
C LEU A 859 -4.07 17.00 -28.27
N LEU A 860 -3.43 17.12 -29.43
CA LEU A 860 -2.82 16.00 -30.15
C LEU A 860 -1.57 15.50 -29.43
N ASN A 861 -0.74 16.39 -28.88
CA ASN A 861 0.40 15.97 -28.06
C ASN A 861 -0.03 15.23 -26.78
N ARG A 862 -1.23 15.52 -26.25
CA ARG A 862 -1.82 14.88 -25.07
C ARG A 862 -2.75 13.71 -25.39
N GLU A 863 -2.88 13.37 -26.67
CA GLU A 863 -3.59 12.19 -27.17
C GLU A 863 -2.66 11.45 -28.14
N PRO A 864 -1.66 10.72 -27.61
CA PRO A 864 -0.63 10.10 -28.44
C PRO A 864 -1.17 9.00 -29.36
N GLY A 865 -2.37 8.48 -29.09
CA GLY A 865 -3.07 7.52 -29.94
C GLY A 865 -3.86 8.16 -31.08
N ALA A 866 -3.88 9.49 -31.25
CA ALA A 866 -4.73 10.15 -32.25
C ALA A 866 -4.48 9.66 -33.69
N PHE A 867 -3.25 9.28 -34.02
CA PHE A 867 -2.91 8.68 -35.32
C PHE A 867 -3.60 7.33 -35.55
N ALA A 868 -3.92 6.57 -34.51
CA ALA A 868 -4.68 5.32 -34.63
C ALA A 868 -6.19 5.56 -34.45
N HIS A 869 -6.57 6.46 -33.54
CA HIS A 869 -7.96 6.77 -33.25
C HIS A 869 -8.65 7.39 -34.47
N ASN A 870 -8.08 8.44 -35.08
CA ASN A 870 -8.58 9.04 -36.31
C ASN A 870 -7.46 9.80 -37.05
N HIS A 871 -6.65 9.05 -37.84
CA HIS A 871 -5.49 9.60 -38.54
C HIS A 871 -5.84 10.80 -39.43
N LEU A 872 -6.88 10.68 -40.27
CA LEU A 872 -7.30 11.76 -41.18
C LEU A 872 -7.69 13.03 -40.43
N TYR A 873 -8.39 12.90 -39.31
CA TYR A 873 -8.75 14.07 -38.52
C TYR A 873 -7.52 14.72 -37.88
N ALA A 874 -6.63 13.93 -37.29
CA ALA A 874 -5.38 14.43 -36.70
C ALA A 874 -4.51 15.12 -37.75
N GLN A 875 -4.30 14.48 -38.90
CA GLN A 875 -3.59 15.03 -40.06
C GLN A 875 -4.16 16.39 -40.47
N ARG A 876 -5.48 16.50 -40.67
CA ARG A 876 -6.15 17.74 -41.09
C ARG A 876 -6.03 18.84 -40.04
N LEU A 877 -6.19 18.52 -38.75
CA LEU A 877 -6.01 19.51 -37.67
C LEU A 877 -4.58 20.07 -37.64
N ILE A 878 -3.57 19.20 -37.80
CA ILE A 878 -2.16 19.63 -37.84
C ILE A 878 -1.89 20.44 -39.12
N PHE A 879 -2.33 19.93 -40.27
CA PHE A 879 -2.13 20.55 -41.57
C PHE A 879 -2.70 21.97 -41.59
N ASP A 880 -3.98 22.12 -41.25
CA ASP A 880 -4.66 23.41 -41.31
C ASP A 880 -4.09 24.39 -40.27
N SER A 881 -3.57 23.88 -39.15
CA SER A 881 -2.87 24.70 -38.17
C SER A 881 -1.53 25.22 -38.70
N ILE A 882 -0.76 24.40 -39.43
CA ILE A 882 0.49 24.81 -40.08
C ILE A 882 0.19 25.79 -41.23
N ASP A 883 -0.76 25.47 -42.11
CA ASP A 883 -1.18 26.31 -43.26
C ASP A 883 -1.58 27.72 -42.78
N PHE A 884 -2.47 27.79 -41.78
CA PHE A 884 -2.85 29.06 -41.19
C PHE A 884 -1.69 29.80 -40.52
N LEU A 885 -0.84 29.11 -39.75
CA LEU A 885 0.27 29.76 -39.06
C LEU A 885 1.34 30.30 -40.01
N ASP A 886 1.54 29.68 -41.18
CA ASP A 886 2.54 30.17 -42.15
C ASP A 886 2.22 31.60 -42.59
N ASN A 887 1.02 31.82 -43.15
CA ASN A 887 0.69 33.07 -43.82
C ASN A 887 -0.67 33.70 -43.45
N GLY A 888 -1.45 33.08 -42.56
CA GLY A 888 -2.75 33.55 -42.10
C GLY A 888 -3.92 33.26 -43.05
N VAL A 889 -3.71 32.40 -44.06
CA VAL A 889 -4.71 31.96 -45.03
C VAL A 889 -4.65 30.44 -45.12
N LEU A 890 -5.79 29.79 -45.32
CA LEU A 890 -5.84 28.37 -45.70
C LEU A 890 -5.79 28.28 -47.23
N ASP A 891 -4.60 28.07 -47.79
CA ASP A 891 -4.43 27.89 -49.23
C ASP A 891 -4.18 26.44 -49.65
N GLY A 892 -4.13 25.53 -48.66
CA GLY A 892 -3.99 24.10 -48.87
C GLY A 892 -2.56 23.67 -49.15
N THR A 893 -1.56 24.49 -48.81
CA THR A 893 -0.14 24.18 -48.99
C THR A 893 0.67 24.44 -47.72
N ILE A 894 1.58 23.52 -47.39
CA ILE A 894 2.50 23.63 -46.26
C ILE A 894 3.93 23.26 -46.67
N ASP A 895 4.94 23.85 -46.02
CA ASP A 895 6.36 23.50 -46.21
C ASP A 895 6.86 22.59 -45.09
N LEU A 896 7.09 21.31 -45.43
CA LEU A 896 7.64 20.30 -44.51
C LEU A 896 9.06 19.87 -44.90
N SER A 897 9.80 20.68 -45.65
CA SER A 897 11.16 20.34 -46.09
C SER A 897 12.16 20.07 -44.95
N ALA A 898 11.91 20.63 -43.76
CA ALA A 898 12.69 20.37 -42.55
C ALA A 898 12.23 19.11 -41.76
N TYR A 899 11.10 18.52 -42.16
CA TYR A 899 10.41 17.41 -41.49
C TYR A 899 10.04 16.30 -42.50
N PRO A 900 11.02 15.63 -43.13
CA PRO A 900 10.76 14.66 -44.19
C PRO A 900 9.88 13.48 -43.75
N VAL A 901 10.01 13.04 -42.50
CA VAL A 901 9.17 11.97 -41.92
C VAL A 901 7.70 12.41 -41.83
N ALA A 902 7.44 13.68 -41.50
CA ALA A 902 6.07 14.22 -41.51
C ALA A 902 5.55 14.35 -42.95
N ALA A 903 6.40 14.77 -43.90
CA ALA A 903 6.04 14.87 -45.30
C ALA A 903 5.65 13.51 -45.90
N GLU A 904 6.40 12.45 -45.59
CA GLU A 904 6.10 11.07 -45.99
C GLU A 904 4.75 10.61 -45.40
N TRP A 905 4.49 10.88 -44.12
CA TRP A 905 3.24 10.50 -43.45
C TRP A 905 1.99 11.07 -44.12
N TYR A 906 2.04 12.29 -44.64
CA TYR A 906 0.92 12.88 -45.38
C TYR A 906 0.76 12.33 -46.82
N GLN A 907 1.80 11.73 -47.39
CA GLN A 907 1.78 11.23 -48.78
C GLN A 907 1.15 9.84 -48.90
N GLU A 908 1.11 9.07 -47.81
CA GLU A 908 0.56 7.72 -47.74
C GLU A 908 -0.96 7.67 -48.07
N ASP A 909 -1.69 8.78 -47.84
CA ASP A 909 -3.17 8.83 -47.94
C ASP A 909 -3.75 9.53 -49.20
N GLY A 910 -2.95 9.84 -50.24
CA GLY A 910 -3.55 10.19 -51.55
C GLY A 910 -2.88 11.21 -52.48
N GLY A 911 -1.57 11.46 -52.41
CA GLY A 911 -0.92 12.47 -53.26
C GLY A 911 0.30 11.97 -54.04
N ASN A 912 0.12 11.31 -55.19
CA ASN A 912 1.23 11.08 -56.12
C ASN A 912 1.71 12.43 -56.71
N THR A 913 2.80 12.98 -56.20
CA THR A 913 3.57 14.00 -56.93
C THR A 913 5.07 13.73 -56.82
N ALA A 914 5.75 13.85 -57.96
CA ALA A 914 7.19 13.63 -58.11
C ALA A 914 8.04 14.83 -57.64
N ASP A 915 7.61 15.53 -56.59
CA ASP A 915 8.31 16.68 -56.00
C ASP A 915 8.21 16.59 -54.47
N ASP A 916 9.31 16.16 -53.84
CA ASP A 916 9.35 15.55 -52.49
C ASP A 916 8.97 16.50 -51.31
N ASN A 917 8.54 17.75 -51.56
CA ASN A 917 8.33 18.76 -50.51
C ASN A 917 6.95 19.47 -50.50
N ALA A 918 6.09 19.27 -51.52
CA ALA A 918 4.78 19.92 -51.58
C ALA A 918 3.68 18.94 -51.13
N VAL A 919 3.23 19.09 -49.89
CA VAL A 919 2.17 18.25 -49.31
C VAL A 919 0.79 18.88 -49.58
N ILE A 920 -0.13 18.08 -50.09
CA ILE A 920 -1.53 18.47 -50.30
C ILE A 920 -2.34 17.99 -49.09
N ARG A 921 -3.29 18.82 -48.66
CA ARG A 921 -4.20 18.50 -47.57
C ARG A 921 -4.94 17.14 -47.79
N PRO A 922 -4.92 16.21 -46.83
CA PRO A 922 -5.72 14.98 -46.85
C PRO A 922 -7.24 15.18 -46.74
#